data_AF-A0A813DD70-F1
#
_entry.id   AF-A0A813DD70-F1
#
_cell.length_a   1.000
_cell.length_b   1.000
_cell.length_c   1.000
_cell.angle_alpha   90.00
_cell.angle_beta   90.00
_cell.angle_gamma   90.00
#
_symmetry.space_group_name_H-M   'P 1'
#
loop_
_entity.id
_entity.type
_entity.pdbx_description
1 polymer ?
#
loop_
_entity_poly.entity_id
_entity_poly.type
_entity_poly.pdbx_seq_one_letter_code
_entity_poly.pdbx_strand_id
1 'polypeptide(L)'
;MATKEFPRCTVFLFVAALTCHTLVLIGNLATAEMLTGLGKSAEGWSDIGSGISYAMTHELSPAMQKVSQSLAGALDKASQVEKGMDNMLSLTGSATDSALQHYDGSQTGAVEFKANLLSFIQTVADKSMAKMSELVSQLLEMLRPALEQIKEWLGSFGENIQESMSEFATTVDRVQKIFDQVTAKLSSKVGSNEKEMLSNTYDLFDTDNSGTIREDDLASAAKIYGITSLTGGKAKQIFAKYDQDHAGGITREEYALFVHDPTMPGIMTVVLRTYAKKLATIAGRVGLARMRDEVADAVVDYIGLTCVKNLGKVKLVTDRLASSSIPLEFLADVLVQLVMNMDDPTDLTVIDVGQLVVNYTLSSNAPRVAEAVQLLSKPDFWESEGFSGPDQARSLKQIVQWVVNVPGGAEALHNGLSMSPSVAESLPEAVFRLTQATQEAYAAQHRSSKAEQLLSQYKSNASLTLRKLLLGGVAAAARGFDPDAVAAIGKGQPAKPETLAFAQELAANASQTALVRAQECFTYSATSSGALEGVANSMDGMIKKTTNFLELMKKYASREGIDRLETEALQFGNRSVADVLRVSEKYVDSQMDFLRCSNGDNKACARSRDDTDDLSLELSGASTFLTSTLADLKGALPVVIDNLKTAHKEVNKFSGTLDTVMQVLGVQAPPLFTQVAGSYQTIWVLYFAFFFLFTSSMCFYGFWAAGYFGGPQPGSSEDGFEPPHTFVERLRTCGSSCLSCLRGCSSGHFCMWSVLLLTQVIVLLLFLISLTVCLVTGVQAFVSAGCSQIFILGDETVCTTALTTVKFFLKTFGLGDDIGMTCHTKRLMTCGIIRDEMKHSIPFVVVGSMLASTFSFEMLLDSAVKHERARCMRLLEAEAKTS
;
A
#
# COMPACT_ATOMS: atom_id res chain seq x y z
N MET A 1 72.60 -47.55 18.28
CA MET A 1 71.30 -47.21 18.90
C MET A 1 70.96 -45.79 18.49
N ALA A 2 70.07 -45.59 17.52
CA ALA A 2 69.57 -44.26 17.23
C ALA A 2 68.81 -43.75 18.47
N THR A 3 69.27 -42.66 19.07
CA THR A 3 68.56 -42.00 20.17
C THR A 3 67.22 -41.51 19.64
N LYS A 4 66.11 -41.97 20.24
CA LYS A 4 64.77 -41.53 19.88
C LYS A 4 64.65 -40.01 20.11
N GLU A 5 64.71 -39.23 19.03
CA GLU A 5 64.53 -37.78 19.08
C GLU A 5 63.03 -37.46 19.13
N PHE A 6 62.57 -36.79 20.19
CA PHE A 6 61.18 -36.32 20.26
C PHE A 6 60.96 -35.22 19.20
N PRO A 7 60.00 -35.37 18.26
CA PRO A 7 59.84 -34.46 17.12
C PRO A 7 59.17 -33.13 17.53
N ARG A 8 59.87 -32.30 18.31
CA ARG A 8 59.37 -31.01 18.84
C ARG A 8 58.79 -30.10 17.76
N CYS A 9 59.45 -30.03 16.60
CA CYS A 9 59.00 -29.23 15.47
C CYS A 9 57.63 -29.72 14.93
N THR A 10 57.45 -31.03 14.73
CA THR A 10 56.17 -31.59 14.26
C THR A 10 55.04 -31.31 15.25
N VAL A 11 55.31 -31.47 16.55
CA VAL A 11 54.31 -31.21 17.59
C VAL A 11 53.90 -29.74 17.59
N PHE A 12 54.88 -28.83 17.49
CA PHE A 12 54.59 -27.40 17.40
C PHE A 12 53.76 -27.06 16.14
N LEU A 13 54.19 -27.55 14.96
CA LEU A 13 53.48 -27.32 13.70
C LEU A 13 52.06 -27.91 13.72
N PHE A 14 51.89 -29.09 14.31
CA PHE A 14 50.58 -29.71 14.51
C PHE A 14 49.67 -28.84 15.39
N VAL A 15 50.15 -28.42 16.57
CA VAL A 15 49.36 -27.58 17.48
C VAL A 15 49.05 -26.23 16.84
N ALA A 16 50.00 -25.61 16.15
CA ALA A 16 49.81 -24.35 15.44
C ALA A 16 48.78 -24.47 14.31
N ALA A 17 48.91 -25.49 13.45
CA ALA A 17 47.97 -25.75 12.37
C ALA A 17 46.56 -26.03 12.92
N LEU A 18 46.45 -26.88 13.94
CA LEU A 18 45.17 -27.22 14.55
C LEU A 18 44.50 -26.01 15.21
N THR A 19 45.27 -25.17 15.90
CA THR A 19 44.77 -23.92 16.48
C THR A 19 44.24 -23.00 15.38
N CYS A 20 44.97 -22.84 14.28
CA CYS A 20 44.54 -21.99 13.17
C CYS A 20 43.26 -22.54 12.50
N HIS A 21 43.17 -23.85 12.26
CA HIS A 21 41.93 -24.49 11.78
C HIS A 21 40.76 -24.32 12.75
N THR A 22 41.03 -24.33 14.06
CA THR A 22 40.01 -24.05 15.09
C THR A 22 39.52 -22.60 15.02
N LEU A 23 40.42 -21.64 14.80
CA LEU A 23 40.05 -20.24 14.59
C LEU A 23 39.17 -20.08 13.35
N VAL A 24 39.51 -20.75 12.23
CA VAL A 24 38.67 -20.77 11.02
C VAL A 24 37.28 -21.32 11.34
N LEU A 25 37.19 -22.44 12.08
CA LEU A 25 35.90 -23.01 12.48
C LEU A 25 35.10 -22.01 13.33
N ILE A 26 35.69 -21.43 14.37
CA ILE A 26 35.02 -20.47 15.27
C ILE A 26 34.49 -19.26 14.48
N GLY A 27 35.30 -18.68 13.59
CA GLY A 27 34.86 -17.56 12.77
C GLY A 27 33.69 -17.92 11.86
N ASN A 28 33.75 -19.07 11.18
CA ASN A 28 32.64 -19.50 10.33
C ASN A 28 31.37 -19.89 11.13
N LEU A 29 31.50 -20.41 12.35
CA LEU A 29 30.35 -20.64 13.24
C LEU A 29 29.69 -19.32 13.65
N ALA A 30 30.46 -18.27 13.95
CA ALA A 30 29.92 -16.94 14.20
C ALA A 30 29.21 -16.37 12.96
N THR A 31 29.71 -16.61 11.75
CA THR A 31 28.99 -16.27 10.51
C THR A 31 27.65 -17.01 10.37
N ALA A 32 27.58 -18.29 10.78
CA ALA A 32 26.32 -19.03 10.80
C ALA A 32 25.32 -18.42 11.82
N GLU A 33 25.80 -18.05 13.01
CA GLU A 33 24.99 -17.37 14.02
C GLU A 33 24.47 -16.01 13.54
N MET A 34 25.31 -15.24 12.84
CA MET A 34 24.90 -14.00 12.16
C MET A 34 23.75 -14.25 11.17
N LEU A 35 23.83 -15.29 10.34
CA LEU A 35 22.75 -15.65 9.40
C LEU A 35 21.45 -15.98 10.13
N THR A 36 21.50 -16.76 11.22
CA THR A 36 20.33 -17.00 12.08
C THR A 36 19.81 -15.70 12.69
N GLY A 37 20.70 -14.80 13.10
CA GLY A 37 20.37 -13.46 13.59
C GLY A 37 19.64 -12.60 12.55
N LEU A 38 20.07 -12.64 11.28
CA LEU A 38 19.37 -11.99 10.17
C LEU A 38 17.97 -12.56 9.94
N GLY A 39 17.80 -13.88 10.08
CA GLY A 39 16.47 -14.51 10.04
C GLY A 39 15.53 -13.96 11.11
N LYS A 40 15.98 -13.88 12.36
CA LYS A 40 15.21 -13.26 13.46
C LYS A 40 14.95 -11.77 13.25
N SER A 41 15.90 -11.06 12.64
CA SER A 41 15.74 -9.64 12.28
C SER A 41 14.65 -9.46 11.23
N ALA A 42 14.61 -10.31 10.20
CA ALA A 42 13.57 -10.28 9.18
C ALA A 42 12.18 -10.55 9.75
N GLU A 43 12.06 -11.51 10.68
CA GLU A 43 10.84 -11.75 11.46
C GLU A 43 10.44 -10.52 12.28
N GLY A 44 11.39 -9.90 12.98
CA GLY A 44 11.15 -8.66 13.72
C GLY A 44 10.65 -7.51 12.85
N TRP A 45 11.25 -7.28 11.68
CA TRP A 45 10.80 -6.26 10.73
C TRP A 45 9.42 -6.58 10.13
N SER A 46 9.13 -7.85 9.88
CA SER A 46 7.80 -8.30 9.48
C SER A 46 6.76 -7.96 10.53
N ASP A 47 7.02 -8.27 11.80
CA ASP A 47 6.10 -7.96 12.92
C ASP A 47 5.82 -6.46 13.02
N ILE A 48 6.86 -5.63 12.88
CA ILE A 48 6.75 -4.16 12.88
C ILE A 48 5.87 -3.71 11.72
N GLY A 49 6.15 -4.18 10.51
CA GLY A 49 5.42 -3.78 9.32
C GLY A 49 3.95 -4.22 9.32
N SER A 50 3.67 -5.46 9.73
CA SER A 50 2.29 -5.94 9.91
C SER A 50 1.57 -5.20 11.05
N GLY A 51 2.28 -4.83 12.13
CA GLY A 51 1.72 -3.99 13.20
C GLY A 51 1.32 -2.60 12.72
N ILE A 52 2.14 -1.95 11.89
CA ILE A 52 1.82 -0.65 11.27
C ILE A 52 0.62 -0.78 10.36
N SER A 53 0.62 -1.79 9.47
CA SER A 53 -0.52 -2.06 8.60
C SER A 53 -1.80 -2.28 9.40
N TYR A 54 -1.74 -3.10 10.46
CA TYR A 54 -2.87 -3.34 11.33
C TYR A 54 -3.42 -2.05 11.93
N ALA A 55 -2.57 -1.19 12.50
CA ALA A 55 -3.01 0.08 13.10
C ALA A 55 -3.57 1.07 12.07
N MET A 56 -2.99 1.13 10.86
CA MET A 56 -3.56 1.95 9.78
C MET A 56 -4.95 1.47 9.36
N THR A 57 -5.13 0.16 9.24
CA THR A 57 -6.39 -0.50 8.86
C THR A 57 -7.46 -0.38 9.94
N HIS A 58 -7.10 -0.48 11.22
CA HIS A 58 -8.08 -0.60 12.32
C HIS A 58 -8.26 0.69 13.14
N GLU A 59 -7.38 1.68 13.02
CA GLU A 59 -7.52 2.98 13.69
C GLU A 59 -7.69 4.12 12.72
N LEU A 60 -6.66 4.35 11.89
CA LEU A 60 -6.59 5.55 11.06
C LEU A 60 -7.68 5.54 10.00
N SER A 61 -7.87 4.39 9.35
CA SER A 61 -8.87 4.21 8.30
C SER A 61 -10.31 4.43 8.81
N PRO A 62 -10.76 3.77 9.91
CA PRO A 62 -12.05 4.07 10.54
C PRO A 62 -12.19 5.52 11.03
N ALA A 63 -11.12 6.12 11.54
CA ALA A 63 -11.15 7.50 12.01
C ALA A 63 -11.32 8.51 10.84
N MET A 64 -10.59 8.33 9.74
CA MET A 64 -10.78 9.09 8.49
C MET A 64 -12.20 8.97 7.96
N GLN A 65 -12.73 7.76 7.94
CA GLN A 65 -14.10 7.52 7.50
C GLN A 65 -15.13 8.21 8.41
N LYS A 66 -14.98 8.09 9.74
CA LYS A 66 -15.87 8.75 10.71
C LYS A 66 -15.83 10.27 10.54
N VAL A 67 -14.65 10.86 10.36
CA VAL A 67 -14.51 12.30 10.09
C VAL A 67 -15.22 12.65 8.79
N SER A 68 -15.01 11.90 7.70
CA SER A 68 -15.70 12.12 6.43
C SER A 68 -17.21 12.11 6.57
N GLN A 69 -17.76 11.14 7.31
CA GLN A 69 -19.20 11.02 7.57
C GLN A 69 -19.73 12.19 8.42
N SER A 70 -19.00 12.57 9.47
CA SER A 70 -19.35 13.72 10.31
C SER A 70 -19.33 15.04 9.53
N LEU A 71 -18.35 15.25 8.65
CA LEU A 71 -18.28 16.43 7.78
C LEU A 71 -19.42 16.45 6.75
N ALA A 72 -19.76 15.30 6.15
CA ALA A 72 -20.91 15.19 5.23
C ALA A 72 -22.24 15.46 5.97
N GLY A 73 -22.41 14.94 7.17
CA GLY A 73 -23.58 15.22 8.00
C GLY A 73 -23.65 16.67 8.47
N ALA A 74 -22.51 17.30 8.78
CA ALA A 74 -22.43 18.73 9.06
C ALA A 74 -22.80 19.56 7.83
N LEU A 75 -22.41 19.15 6.62
CA LEU A 75 -22.77 19.81 5.37
C LEU A 75 -24.30 19.79 5.14
N ASP A 76 -24.96 18.65 5.40
CA ASP A 76 -26.43 18.56 5.36
C ASP A 76 -27.07 19.47 6.41
N LYS A 77 -26.56 19.47 7.65
CA LYS A 77 -27.08 20.35 8.72
C LYS A 77 -26.88 21.83 8.41
N ALA A 78 -25.77 22.23 7.79
CA ALA A 78 -25.54 23.59 7.32
C ALA A 78 -26.62 24.02 6.30
N SER A 79 -26.98 23.13 5.37
CA SER A 79 -28.10 23.34 4.43
C SER A 79 -29.45 23.48 5.15
N GLN A 80 -29.69 22.70 6.21
CA GLN A 80 -30.90 22.82 7.04
C GLN A 80 -30.94 24.16 7.81
N VAL A 81 -29.81 24.64 8.33
CA VAL A 81 -29.71 25.95 9.00
C VAL A 81 -30.07 27.08 8.03
N GLU A 82 -29.54 27.07 6.80
CA GLU A 82 -29.90 28.07 5.78
C GLU A 82 -31.41 28.06 5.47
N LYS A 83 -32.01 26.88 5.26
CA LYS A 83 -33.45 26.74 5.05
C LYS A 83 -34.26 27.23 6.25
N GLY A 84 -33.78 26.95 7.46
CA GLY A 84 -34.39 27.42 8.69
C GLY A 84 -34.37 28.95 8.79
N MET A 85 -33.27 29.59 8.39
CA MET A 85 -33.14 31.05 8.35
C MET A 85 -34.16 31.64 7.38
N ASP A 86 -34.27 31.08 6.18
CA ASP A 86 -35.25 31.55 5.18
C ASP A 86 -36.68 31.43 5.71
N ASN A 87 -37.01 30.32 6.37
CA ASN A 87 -38.32 30.13 6.99
C ASN A 87 -38.58 31.13 8.14
N MET A 88 -37.58 31.42 8.96
CA MET A 88 -37.71 32.40 10.04
C MET A 88 -38.02 33.80 9.50
N LEU A 89 -37.26 34.27 8.50
CA LEU A 89 -37.44 35.59 7.92
C LEU A 89 -38.79 35.70 7.20
N SER A 90 -39.20 34.63 6.52
CA SER A 90 -40.51 34.47 5.90
C SER A 90 -41.67 34.58 6.91
N LEU A 91 -41.62 33.80 7.99
CA LEU A 91 -42.66 33.77 9.02
C LEU A 91 -42.75 35.10 9.76
N THR A 92 -41.61 35.67 10.13
CA THR A 92 -41.55 36.96 10.85
C THR A 92 -42.08 38.09 9.98
N GLY A 93 -41.70 38.13 8.71
CA GLY A 93 -42.23 39.11 7.77
C GLY A 93 -43.73 38.96 7.54
N SER A 94 -44.21 37.72 7.36
CA SER A 94 -45.63 37.47 7.13
C SER A 94 -46.48 37.82 8.35
N ALA A 95 -45.98 37.52 9.56
CA ALA A 95 -46.59 37.94 10.82
C ALA A 95 -46.64 39.48 10.96
N THR A 96 -45.57 40.16 10.55
CA THR A 96 -45.48 41.63 10.55
C THR A 96 -46.52 42.25 9.62
N ASP A 97 -46.57 41.81 8.35
CA ASP A 97 -47.52 42.34 7.35
C ASP A 97 -48.97 41.99 7.72
N SER A 98 -49.24 40.76 8.19
CA SER A 98 -50.59 40.34 8.60
C SER A 98 -51.11 41.18 9.75
N ALA A 99 -50.25 41.51 10.72
CA ALA A 99 -50.67 42.32 11.84
C ALA A 99 -50.84 43.79 11.43
N LEU A 100 -49.99 44.33 10.55
CA LEU A 100 -50.16 45.69 9.99
C LEU A 100 -51.48 45.88 9.24
N GLN A 101 -52.03 44.84 8.59
CA GLN A 101 -53.34 44.91 7.93
C GLN A 101 -54.51 45.18 8.89
N HIS A 102 -54.34 44.91 10.19
CA HIS A 102 -55.34 45.19 11.21
C HIS A 102 -55.26 46.61 11.79
N TYR A 103 -54.30 47.43 11.35
CA TYR A 103 -54.17 48.82 11.78
C TYR A 103 -55.13 49.73 11.00
N ASP A 104 -56.03 50.42 11.71
CA ASP A 104 -57.06 51.28 11.13
C ASP A 104 -56.57 52.70 10.74
N GLY A 105 -55.31 53.02 11.04
CA GLY A 105 -54.72 54.32 10.76
C GLY A 105 -55.12 55.44 11.74
N SER A 106 -55.83 55.14 12.83
CA SER A 106 -56.25 56.15 13.82
C SER A 106 -55.09 56.60 14.72
N GLN A 107 -55.01 57.92 15.00
CA GLN A 107 -53.92 58.46 15.82
C GLN A 107 -53.98 58.02 17.29
N THR A 108 -55.18 57.78 17.83
CA THR A 108 -55.42 57.55 19.26
C THR A 108 -54.97 56.18 19.79
N GLY A 109 -54.53 55.25 18.93
CA GLY A 109 -54.05 53.91 19.33
C GLY A 109 -52.70 53.49 18.75
N ALA A 110 -52.04 54.34 17.96
CA ALA A 110 -50.84 53.98 17.20
C ALA A 110 -49.68 53.46 18.08
N VAL A 111 -49.43 54.11 19.22
CA VAL A 111 -48.34 53.72 20.13
C VAL A 111 -48.61 52.36 20.76
N GLU A 112 -49.85 52.13 21.23
CA GLU A 112 -50.28 50.86 21.83
C GLU A 112 -50.30 49.73 20.80
N PHE A 113 -50.81 50.01 19.60
CA PHE A 113 -50.77 49.06 18.49
C PHE A 113 -49.34 48.67 18.11
N LYS A 114 -48.42 49.64 17.96
CA LYS A 114 -47.00 49.37 17.68
C LYS A 114 -46.38 48.50 18.78
N ALA A 115 -46.62 48.81 20.06
CA ALA A 115 -46.10 48.02 21.17
C ALA A 115 -46.61 46.56 21.15
N ASN A 116 -47.92 46.37 20.92
CA ASN A 116 -48.52 45.04 20.81
C ASN A 116 -48.00 44.27 19.59
N LEU A 117 -47.82 44.95 18.45
CA LEU A 117 -47.25 44.38 17.24
C LEU A 117 -45.80 43.94 17.45
N LEU A 118 -44.95 44.79 18.03
CA LEU A 118 -43.56 44.44 18.34
C LEU A 118 -43.46 43.28 19.32
N SER A 119 -44.33 43.22 20.34
CA SER A 119 -44.40 42.08 21.25
C SER A 119 -44.79 40.78 20.53
N PHE A 120 -45.71 40.85 19.56
CA PHE A 120 -46.09 39.70 18.75
C PHE A 120 -44.96 39.25 17.82
N ILE A 121 -44.32 40.19 17.13
CA ILE A 121 -43.15 39.93 16.27
C ILE A 121 -42.03 39.31 17.09
N GLN A 122 -41.76 39.83 18.29
CA GLN A 122 -40.78 39.28 19.23
C GLN A 122 -41.10 37.83 19.58
N THR A 123 -42.35 37.51 19.90
CA THR A 123 -42.76 36.13 20.19
C THR A 123 -42.52 35.18 19.00
N VAL A 124 -42.82 35.63 17.78
CA VAL A 124 -42.58 34.85 16.54
C VAL A 124 -41.08 34.70 16.26
N ALA A 125 -40.31 35.77 16.42
CA ALA A 125 -38.86 35.79 16.23
C ALA A 125 -38.17 34.88 17.26
N ASP A 126 -38.52 34.98 18.54
CA ASP A 126 -37.99 34.14 19.62
C ASP A 126 -38.25 32.65 19.36
N LYS A 127 -39.49 32.28 19.01
CA LYS A 127 -39.85 30.89 18.71
C LYS A 127 -39.10 30.35 17.49
N SER A 128 -38.94 31.16 16.45
CA SER A 128 -38.22 30.77 15.24
C SER A 128 -36.71 30.68 15.48
N MET A 129 -36.16 31.63 16.26
CA MET A 129 -34.75 31.63 16.65
C MET A 129 -34.40 30.50 17.60
N ALA A 130 -35.32 30.05 18.46
CA ALA A 130 -35.12 28.87 19.28
C ALA A 130 -34.89 27.61 18.41
N LYS A 131 -35.71 27.42 17.37
CA LYS A 131 -35.54 26.31 16.41
C LYS A 131 -34.26 26.45 15.58
N MET A 132 -33.88 27.67 15.21
CA MET A 132 -32.63 27.94 14.52
C MET A 132 -31.41 27.66 15.38
N SER A 133 -31.44 28.09 16.64
CA SER A 133 -30.40 27.80 17.62
C SER A 133 -30.25 26.30 17.85
N GLU A 134 -31.35 25.54 17.82
CA GLU A 134 -31.33 24.08 17.86
C GLU A 134 -30.60 23.49 16.63
N LEU A 135 -30.91 23.94 15.41
CA LEU A 135 -30.24 23.48 14.20
C LEU A 135 -28.74 23.83 14.16
N VAL A 136 -28.38 25.04 14.61
CA VAL A 136 -26.98 25.47 14.73
C VAL A 136 -26.24 24.64 15.80
N SER A 137 -26.91 24.32 16.92
CA SER A 137 -26.36 23.42 17.94
C SER A 137 -26.10 22.03 17.36
N GLN A 138 -27.08 21.44 16.65
CA GLN A 138 -26.93 20.15 15.99
C GLN A 138 -25.79 20.15 14.96
N LEU A 139 -25.63 21.24 14.20
CA LEU A 139 -24.50 21.41 13.27
C LEU A 139 -23.16 21.37 14.02
N LEU A 140 -23.03 22.12 15.11
CA LEU A 140 -21.81 22.12 15.91
C LEU A 140 -21.55 20.79 16.60
N GLU A 141 -22.59 20.10 17.07
CA GLU A 141 -22.47 18.75 17.66
C GLU A 141 -21.94 17.73 16.66
N MET A 142 -22.33 17.84 15.38
CA MET A 142 -21.81 16.99 14.30
C MET A 142 -20.39 17.37 13.88
N LEU A 143 -20.10 18.68 13.82
CA LEU A 143 -18.83 19.22 13.32
C LEU A 143 -17.70 19.13 14.34
N ARG A 144 -17.98 19.39 15.63
CA ARG A 144 -17.00 19.41 16.72
C ARG A 144 -16.14 18.14 16.79
N PRO A 145 -16.68 16.90 16.85
CA PRO A 145 -15.84 15.71 16.96
C PRO A 145 -14.93 15.52 15.73
N ALA A 146 -15.39 15.93 14.53
CA ALA A 146 -14.58 15.89 13.33
C ALA A 146 -13.42 16.90 13.39
N LEU A 147 -13.70 18.15 13.80
CA LEU A 147 -12.68 19.18 13.95
C LEU A 147 -11.67 18.85 15.06
N GLU A 148 -12.11 18.30 16.18
CA GLU A 148 -11.23 17.82 17.26
C GLU A 148 -10.33 16.68 16.78
N GLN A 149 -10.86 15.73 16.01
CA GLN A 149 -10.04 14.66 15.44
C GLN A 149 -9.02 15.19 14.42
N ILE A 150 -9.42 16.14 13.57
CA ILE A 150 -8.50 16.81 12.63
C ILE A 150 -7.44 17.62 13.38
N LYS A 151 -7.82 18.27 14.49
CA LYS A 151 -6.89 18.97 15.38
C LYS A 151 -5.85 18.03 15.98
N GLU A 152 -6.28 16.85 16.44
CA GLU A 152 -5.36 15.81 16.90
C GLU A 152 -4.39 15.41 15.78
N TRP A 153 -4.90 15.20 14.55
CA TRP A 153 -4.05 14.90 13.40
C TRP A 153 -3.11 16.05 13.02
N LEU A 154 -3.53 17.31 13.11
CA LEU A 154 -2.64 18.44 12.89
C LEU A 154 -1.47 18.45 13.90
N GLY A 155 -1.74 18.04 15.14
CA GLY A 155 -0.71 17.87 16.17
C GLY A 155 0.18 16.63 15.94
N SER A 156 -0.42 15.51 15.52
CA SER A 156 0.27 14.23 15.33
C SER A 156 0.80 13.98 13.91
N PHE A 157 0.57 14.89 12.97
CA PHE A 157 1.01 14.78 11.56
C PHE A 157 1.78 16.04 11.13
N GLY A 158 2.32 16.78 12.10
CA GLY A 158 3.19 17.93 11.85
C GLY A 158 4.46 17.54 11.08
N GLU A 159 5.21 18.55 10.63
CA GLU A 159 6.38 18.40 9.75
C GLU A 159 7.39 17.35 10.25
N ASN A 160 7.70 17.34 11.56
CA ASN A 160 8.62 16.38 12.17
C ASN A 160 8.17 14.92 12.02
N ILE A 161 6.86 14.65 12.05
CA ILE A 161 6.33 13.29 11.94
C ILE A 161 6.33 12.86 10.47
N GLN A 162 6.05 13.79 9.54
CA GLN A 162 6.18 13.51 8.11
C GLN A 162 7.62 13.12 7.74
N GLU A 163 8.60 13.86 8.25
CA GLU A 163 10.02 13.55 8.08
C GLU A 163 10.38 12.18 8.69
N SER A 164 9.98 11.94 9.94
CA SER A 164 10.24 10.67 10.63
C SER A 164 9.58 9.47 9.93
N MET A 165 8.36 9.65 9.43
CA MET A 165 7.62 8.65 8.67
C MET A 165 8.30 8.33 7.33
N SER A 166 8.74 9.36 6.60
CA SER A 166 9.48 9.19 5.34
C SER A 166 10.85 8.53 5.57
N GLU A 167 11.57 8.90 6.63
CA GLU A 167 12.84 8.25 7.02
C GLU A 167 12.62 6.78 7.42
N PHE A 168 11.56 6.49 8.18
CA PHE A 168 11.18 5.12 8.52
C PHE A 168 10.85 4.30 7.26
N ALA A 169 10.06 4.85 6.34
CA ALA A 169 9.71 4.19 5.08
C ALA A 169 10.95 3.87 4.24
N THR A 170 11.88 4.83 4.17
CA THR A 170 13.17 4.68 3.49
C THR A 170 14.02 3.61 4.18
N THR A 171 13.97 3.53 5.50
CA THR A 171 14.68 2.49 6.27
C THR A 171 14.12 1.11 5.99
N VAL A 172 12.79 0.95 6.00
CA VAL A 172 12.11 -0.29 5.63
C VAL A 172 12.51 -0.73 4.22
N ASP A 173 12.53 0.18 3.26
CA ASP A 173 12.96 -0.10 1.88
C ASP A 173 14.43 -0.55 1.80
N ARG A 174 15.32 0.10 2.57
CA ARG A 174 16.74 -0.30 2.66
C ARG A 174 16.91 -1.68 3.30
N VAL A 175 16.17 -1.96 4.36
CA VAL A 175 16.16 -3.28 5.03
C VAL A 175 15.71 -4.37 4.07
N GLN A 176 14.60 -4.15 3.36
CA GLN A 176 14.11 -5.06 2.33
C GLN A 176 15.17 -5.31 1.26
N LYS A 177 15.84 -4.26 0.76
CA LYS A 177 16.93 -4.40 -0.22
C LYS A 177 18.13 -5.18 0.32
N ILE A 178 18.51 -4.98 1.58
CA ILE A 178 19.59 -5.75 2.21
C ILE A 178 19.21 -7.22 2.28
N PHE A 179 17.99 -7.54 2.73
CA PHE A 179 17.52 -8.91 2.77
C PHE A 179 17.49 -9.51 1.36
N ASP A 180 16.91 -8.82 0.38
CA ASP A 180 16.83 -9.27 -1.01
C ASP A 180 18.20 -9.57 -1.61
N GLN A 181 19.21 -8.71 -1.37
CA GLN A 181 20.59 -8.95 -1.84
C GLN A 181 21.22 -10.17 -1.20
N VAL A 182 20.94 -10.43 0.08
CA VAL A 182 21.49 -11.57 0.80
C VAL A 182 20.76 -12.84 0.39
N THR A 183 19.44 -12.85 0.36
CA THR A 183 18.62 -14.02 0.00
C THR A 183 18.83 -14.42 -1.45
N ALA A 184 19.00 -13.47 -2.38
CA ALA A 184 19.33 -13.76 -3.78
C ALA A 184 20.66 -14.51 -3.95
N LYS A 185 21.63 -14.28 -3.05
CA LYS A 185 22.93 -14.98 -3.07
C LYS A 185 22.92 -16.32 -2.36
N LEU A 186 21.99 -16.52 -1.43
CA LEU A 186 21.97 -17.70 -0.56
C LEU A 186 20.92 -18.74 -0.95
N SER A 187 19.86 -18.34 -1.67
CA SER A 187 18.78 -19.25 -2.03
C SER A 187 19.22 -20.25 -3.09
N SER A 188 19.24 -21.53 -2.71
CA SER A 188 19.41 -22.64 -3.65
C SER A 188 18.13 -22.96 -4.44
N LYS A 189 17.02 -22.29 -4.11
CA LYS A 189 15.70 -22.51 -4.70
C LYS A 189 15.35 -21.49 -5.78
N VAL A 190 16.24 -20.54 -6.10
CA VAL A 190 16.05 -19.62 -7.22
C VAL A 190 15.76 -20.41 -8.49
N GLY A 191 14.66 -20.06 -9.18
CA GLY A 191 14.18 -20.77 -10.36
C GLY A 191 13.46 -22.10 -10.11
N SER A 192 13.33 -22.59 -8.87
CA SER A 192 12.77 -23.93 -8.60
C SER A 192 11.28 -24.08 -8.97
N ASN A 193 10.53 -22.98 -9.00
CA ASN A 193 9.11 -22.92 -9.39
C ASN A 193 8.90 -22.27 -10.78
N GLU A 194 9.89 -22.32 -11.67
CA GLU A 194 9.84 -21.70 -13.00
C GLU A 194 8.61 -22.08 -13.83
N LYS A 195 8.20 -23.36 -13.82
CA LYS A 195 6.99 -23.81 -14.54
C LYS A 195 5.71 -23.12 -14.06
N GLU A 196 5.61 -22.93 -12.74
CA GLU A 196 4.49 -22.23 -12.13
C GLU A 196 4.52 -20.75 -12.48
N MET A 197 5.70 -20.12 -12.42
CA MET A 197 5.89 -18.74 -12.85
C MET A 197 5.47 -18.53 -14.31
N LEU A 198 5.97 -19.37 -15.23
CA LEU A 198 5.61 -19.34 -16.65
C LEU A 198 4.09 -19.42 -16.85
N SER A 199 3.44 -20.38 -16.20
CA SER A 199 1.99 -20.54 -16.30
C SER A 199 1.25 -19.33 -15.76
N ASN A 200 1.68 -18.78 -14.62
CA ASN A 200 0.98 -17.70 -13.95
C ASN A 200 1.23 -16.34 -14.59
N THR A 201 2.34 -16.14 -15.31
CA THR A 201 2.64 -14.87 -15.97
C THR A 201 2.20 -14.83 -17.41
N TYR A 202 2.09 -15.98 -18.10
CA TYR A 202 1.58 -16.02 -19.47
C TYR A 202 0.21 -15.34 -19.58
N ASP A 203 -0.75 -15.73 -18.73
CA ASP A 203 -2.10 -15.18 -18.72
C ASP A 203 -2.13 -13.69 -18.33
N LEU A 204 -1.07 -13.16 -17.71
CA LEU A 204 -0.97 -11.71 -17.43
C LEU A 204 -0.50 -10.93 -18.65
N PHE A 205 0.23 -11.58 -19.56
CA PHE A 205 0.62 -11.01 -20.84
C PHE A 205 -0.42 -11.22 -21.94
N ASP A 206 -1.28 -12.23 -21.87
CA ASP A 206 -2.40 -12.44 -22.78
C ASP A 206 -3.60 -11.59 -22.35
N THR A 207 -3.53 -10.28 -22.59
CA THR A 207 -4.46 -9.32 -21.98
C THR A 207 -5.88 -9.39 -22.55
N ASP A 208 -6.05 -9.92 -23.77
CA ASP A 208 -7.34 -10.14 -24.42
C ASP A 208 -7.90 -11.57 -24.23
N ASN A 209 -7.17 -12.45 -23.53
CA ASN A 209 -7.47 -13.88 -23.35
C ASN A 209 -7.67 -14.62 -24.69
N SER A 210 -6.96 -14.23 -25.75
CA SER A 210 -7.05 -14.90 -27.06
C SER A 210 -6.37 -16.27 -27.09
N GLY A 211 -5.57 -16.59 -26.07
CA GLY A 211 -4.79 -17.82 -25.96
C GLY A 211 -3.36 -17.67 -26.48
N THR A 212 -3.03 -16.57 -27.15
CA THR A 212 -1.68 -16.21 -27.62
C THR A 212 -1.39 -14.75 -27.29
N ILE A 213 -0.13 -14.41 -27.02
CA ILE A 213 0.24 -13.02 -26.67
C ILE A 213 0.55 -12.25 -27.95
N ARG A 214 -0.26 -11.25 -28.29
CA ARG A 214 -0.09 -10.38 -29.47
C ARG A 214 0.79 -9.17 -29.16
N GLU A 215 1.17 -8.44 -30.21
CA GLU A 215 1.94 -7.20 -30.07
C GLU A 215 1.24 -6.18 -29.15
N ASP A 216 -0.06 -6.00 -29.35
CA ASP A 216 -0.87 -5.07 -28.55
C ASP A 216 -1.00 -5.52 -27.09
N ASP A 217 -0.99 -6.83 -26.84
CA ASP A 217 -1.01 -7.36 -25.47
C ASP A 217 0.28 -7.05 -24.72
N LEU A 218 1.45 -7.13 -25.38
CA LEU A 218 2.72 -6.74 -24.76
C LEU A 218 2.72 -5.25 -24.38
N ALA A 219 2.19 -4.39 -25.25
CA ALA A 219 2.06 -2.96 -24.97
C ALA A 219 1.08 -2.69 -23.82
N SER A 220 -0.02 -3.44 -23.78
CA SER A 220 -1.06 -3.33 -22.75
C SER A 220 -0.55 -3.83 -21.41
N ALA A 221 0.06 -5.01 -21.35
CA ALA A 221 0.72 -5.53 -20.16
C ALA A 221 1.81 -4.57 -19.65
N ALA A 222 2.58 -3.95 -20.56
CA ALA A 222 3.56 -2.93 -20.18
C ALA A 222 2.93 -1.72 -19.49
N LYS A 223 1.79 -1.23 -19.99
CA LYS A 223 1.02 -0.16 -19.38
C LYS A 223 0.42 -0.63 -18.05
N ILE A 224 -0.34 -1.74 -18.05
CA ILE A 224 -1.04 -2.33 -16.89
C ILE A 224 -0.09 -2.56 -15.71
N TYR A 225 1.07 -3.16 -15.96
CA TYR A 225 1.99 -3.57 -14.89
C TYR A 225 3.22 -2.66 -14.75
N GLY A 226 3.22 -1.49 -15.42
CA GLY A 226 4.30 -0.50 -15.31
C GLY A 226 5.67 -1.00 -15.79
N ILE A 227 5.69 -1.87 -16.81
CA ILE A 227 6.91 -2.48 -17.34
C ILE A 227 7.62 -1.50 -18.27
N THR A 228 8.41 -0.60 -17.70
CA THR A 228 9.10 0.45 -18.47
C THR A 228 9.98 -0.10 -19.58
N SER A 229 10.56 -1.29 -19.42
CA SER A 229 11.40 -1.96 -20.42
C SER A 229 10.65 -2.44 -21.67
N LEU A 230 9.32 -2.51 -21.66
CA LEU A 230 8.51 -2.84 -22.86
C LEU A 230 7.96 -1.59 -23.58
N THR A 231 8.18 -0.40 -23.03
CA THR A 231 7.71 0.86 -23.65
C THR A 231 8.57 1.27 -24.85
N GLY A 232 8.13 2.27 -25.63
CA GLY A 232 8.98 2.92 -26.65
C GLY A 232 9.36 2.05 -27.87
N GLY A 233 8.48 1.16 -28.32
CA GLY A 233 8.69 0.30 -29.49
C GLY A 233 9.41 -1.02 -29.20
N LYS A 234 9.89 -1.22 -27.97
CA LYS A 234 10.53 -2.47 -27.55
C LYS A 234 9.56 -3.66 -27.57
N ALA A 235 8.29 -3.45 -27.22
CA ALA A 235 7.24 -4.47 -27.37
C ALA A 235 7.20 -5.07 -28.79
N LYS A 236 7.23 -4.23 -29.84
CA LYS A 236 7.26 -4.68 -31.24
C LYS A 236 8.50 -5.49 -31.58
N GLN A 237 9.67 -5.05 -31.08
CA GLN A 237 10.94 -5.74 -31.31
C GLN A 237 10.97 -7.12 -30.63
N ILE A 238 10.44 -7.22 -29.41
CA ILE A 238 10.32 -8.47 -28.67
C ILE A 238 9.33 -9.39 -29.37
N PHE A 239 8.16 -8.87 -29.77
CA PHE A 239 7.17 -9.64 -30.52
C PHE A 239 7.76 -10.25 -31.79
N ALA A 240 8.35 -9.42 -32.66
CA ALA A 240 8.97 -9.87 -33.91
C ALA A 240 10.14 -10.84 -33.71
N LYS A 241 10.77 -10.86 -32.52
CA LYS A 241 11.86 -11.77 -32.20
C LYS A 241 11.38 -13.16 -31.79
N TYR A 242 10.23 -13.25 -31.11
CA TYR A 242 9.78 -14.49 -30.47
C TYR A 242 8.57 -15.15 -31.15
N ASP A 243 7.81 -14.43 -32.00
CA ASP A 243 6.82 -15.00 -32.93
C ASP A 243 7.55 -15.66 -34.12
N GLN A 244 8.17 -16.83 -33.88
CA GLN A 244 9.09 -17.48 -34.81
C GLN A 244 8.38 -18.16 -35.97
N ASP A 245 7.17 -18.66 -35.71
CA ASP A 245 6.33 -19.31 -36.71
C ASP A 245 5.50 -18.31 -37.53
N HIS A 246 5.55 -17.02 -37.18
CA HIS A 246 4.75 -15.95 -37.77
C HIS A 246 3.25 -16.24 -37.74
N ALA A 247 2.77 -16.96 -36.71
CA ALA A 247 1.36 -17.23 -36.49
C ALA A 247 0.60 -15.97 -36.04
N GLY A 248 1.31 -14.89 -35.71
CA GLY A 248 0.73 -13.62 -35.30
C GLY A 248 0.39 -13.59 -33.81
N GLY A 249 1.08 -14.40 -33.00
CA GLY A 249 0.91 -14.45 -31.55
C GLY A 249 1.91 -15.38 -30.89
N ILE A 250 2.53 -14.93 -29.79
CA ILE A 250 3.50 -15.70 -29.02
C ILE A 250 2.76 -16.80 -28.24
N THR A 251 3.09 -18.05 -28.54
CA THR A 251 2.59 -19.25 -27.86
C THR A 251 3.22 -19.45 -26.48
N ARG A 252 2.74 -20.41 -25.67
CA ARG A 252 3.32 -20.71 -24.35
C ARG A 252 4.78 -21.18 -24.45
N GLU A 253 5.12 -21.90 -25.52
CA GLU A 253 6.45 -22.39 -25.81
C GLU A 253 7.41 -21.25 -26.18
N GLU A 254 6.96 -20.32 -27.02
CA GLU A 254 7.74 -19.13 -27.38
C GLU A 254 7.87 -18.15 -26.21
N TYR A 255 6.83 -18.03 -25.39
CA TYR A 255 6.86 -17.25 -24.15
C TYR A 255 7.95 -17.74 -23.20
N ALA A 256 8.17 -19.05 -23.12
CA ALA A 256 9.26 -19.63 -22.33
C ALA A 256 10.64 -19.14 -22.81
N LEU A 257 10.80 -18.86 -24.11
CA LEU A 257 12.03 -18.27 -24.64
C LEU A 257 12.08 -16.74 -24.42
N PHE A 258 10.94 -16.06 -24.49
CA PHE A 258 10.83 -14.62 -24.25
C PHE A 258 11.23 -14.25 -22.82
N VAL A 259 10.76 -14.97 -21.80
CA VAL A 259 11.04 -14.61 -20.40
C VAL A 259 12.52 -14.70 -20.01
N HIS A 260 13.33 -15.36 -20.82
CA HIS A 260 14.79 -15.46 -20.69
C HIS A 260 15.55 -14.47 -21.58
N ASP A 261 14.86 -13.52 -22.24
CA ASP A 261 15.53 -12.50 -23.04
C ASP A 261 16.50 -11.68 -22.15
N PRO A 262 17.79 -11.57 -22.53
CA PRO A 262 18.79 -10.87 -21.72
C PRO A 262 18.52 -9.37 -21.60
N THR A 263 17.70 -8.79 -22.48
CA THR A 263 17.26 -7.39 -22.41
C THR A 263 16.05 -7.19 -21.48
N MET A 264 15.45 -8.28 -20.98
CA MET A 264 14.27 -8.29 -20.12
C MET A 264 14.46 -9.14 -18.85
N PRO A 265 15.53 -8.90 -18.05
CA PRO A 265 15.83 -9.74 -16.89
C PRO A 265 14.71 -9.69 -15.85
N GLY A 266 14.26 -10.86 -15.39
CA GLY A 266 13.29 -10.98 -14.30
C GLY A 266 11.86 -10.57 -14.66
N ILE A 267 11.51 -10.49 -15.94
CA ILE A 267 10.20 -10.00 -16.41
C ILE A 267 9.01 -10.72 -15.76
N MET A 268 9.09 -12.05 -15.58
CA MET A 268 8.04 -12.82 -14.90
C MET A 268 7.82 -12.34 -13.46
N THR A 269 8.91 -12.13 -12.73
CA THR A 269 8.85 -11.68 -11.33
C THR A 269 8.31 -10.26 -11.24
N VAL A 270 8.70 -9.37 -12.15
CA VAL A 270 8.19 -7.99 -12.19
C VAL A 270 6.68 -7.99 -12.38
N VAL A 271 6.18 -8.66 -13.41
CA VAL A 271 4.74 -8.65 -13.75
C VAL A 271 3.90 -9.32 -12.66
N LEU A 272 4.28 -10.51 -12.21
CA LEU A 272 3.50 -11.22 -11.20
C LEU A 272 3.50 -10.50 -9.85
N ARG A 273 4.61 -9.87 -9.48
CA ARG A 273 4.70 -9.07 -8.25
C ARG A 273 3.86 -7.80 -8.34
N THR A 274 3.88 -7.09 -9.48
CA THR A 274 3.02 -5.92 -9.67
C THR A 274 1.54 -6.31 -9.62
N TYR A 275 1.17 -7.43 -10.26
CA TYR A 275 -0.19 -7.98 -10.16
C TYR A 275 -0.57 -8.29 -8.71
N ALA A 276 0.28 -9.04 -7.98
CA ALA A 276 0.06 -9.39 -6.57
C ALA A 276 -0.15 -8.13 -5.71
N LYS A 277 0.68 -7.11 -5.91
CA LYS A 277 0.59 -5.84 -5.18
C LYS A 277 -0.67 -5.06 -5.49
N LYS A 278 -1.05 -4.93 -6.77
CA LYS A 278 -2.31 -4.28 -7.16
C LYS A 278 -3.49 -5.02 -6.54
N LEU A 279 -3.45 -6.35 -6.51
CA LEU A 279 -4.49 -7.16 -5.90
C LEU A 279 -4.55 -6.98 -4.37
N ALA A 280 -3.42 -6.89 -3.67
CA ALA A 280 -3.36 -6.57 -2.25
C ALA A 280 -3.89 -5.15 -1.94
N THR A 281 -3.58 -4.19 -2.82
CA THR A 281 -4.10 -2.82 -2.73
C THR A 281 -5.63 -2.80 -2.83
N ILE A 282 -6.17 -3.51 -3.82
CA ILE A 282 -7.60 -3.65 -4.03
C ILE A 282 -8.24 -4.37 -2.83
N ALA A 283 -7.62 -5.45 -2.34
CA ALA A 283 -8.11 -6.18 -1.18
C ALA A 283 -8.25 -5.28 0.06
N GLY A 284 -7.23 -4.46 0.34
CA GLY A 284 -7.27 -3.46 1.42
C GLY A 284 -8.40 -2.44 1.22
N ARG A 285 -8.58 -1.93 0.00
CA ARG A 285 -9.68 -0.99 -0.32
C ARG A 285 -11.05 -1.62 -0.16
N VAL A 286 -11.30 -2.78 -0.78
CA VAL A 286 -12.59 -3.48 -0.69
C VAL A 286 -12.93 -3.87 0.75
N GLY A 287 -11.96 -4.40 1.51
CA GLY A 287 -12.20 -4.87 2.88
C GLY A 287 -12.48 -3.74 3.88
N LEU A 288 -12.02 -2.53 3.59
CA LEU A 288 -12.18 -1.35 4.43
C LEU A 288 -13.27 -0.38 3.95
N ALA A 289 -13.70 -0.49 2.69
CA ALA A 289 -14.80 0.30 2.18
C ALA A 289 -16.08 0.03 3.00
N ARG A 290 -16.80 1.11 3.31
CA ARG A 290 -18.06 1.05 4.06
C ARG A 290 -19.19 1.79 3.36
N MET A 291 -18.83 2.69 2.45
CA MET A 291 -19.78 3.41 1.62
C MET A 291 -20.04 2.62 0.35
N ARG A 292 -21.27 2.68 -0.16
CA ARG A 292 -21.70 1.84 -1.28
C ARG A 292 -20.95 2.16 -2.57
N ASP A 293 -20.69 3.45 -2.82
CA ASP A 293 -19.87 3.98 -3.91
C ASP A 293 -18.42 3.49 -3.82
N GLU A 294 -17.82 3.50 -2.62
CA GLU A 294 -16.45 3.03 -2.37
C GLU A 294 -16.31 1.53 -2.61
N VAL A 295 -17.28 0.73 -2.13
CA VAL A 295 -17.27 -0.72 -2.36
C VAL A 295 -17.45 -1.00 -3.85
N ALA A 296 -18.33 -0.28 -4.54
CA ALA A 296 -18.58 -0.47 -5.97
C ALA A 296 -17.31 -0.16 -6.80
N ASP A 297 -16.68 0.99 -6.54
CA ASP A 297 -15.40 1.41 -7.12
C ASP A 297 -14.31 0.33 -6.92
N ALA A 298 -14.12 -0.15 -5.70
CA ALA A 298 -13.11 -1.16 -5.41
C ALA A 298 -13.42 -2.55 -6.00
N VAL A 299 -14.70 -2.91 -6.16
CA VAL A 299 -15.13 -4.13 -6.87
C VAL A 299 -14.86 -4.00 -8.37
N VAL A 300 -15.10 -2.84 -8.97
CA VAL A 300 -14.76 -2.60 -10.39
C VAL A 300 -13.25 -2.73 -10.59
N ASP A 301 -12.43 -2.15 -9.71
CA ASP A 301 -10.97 -2.32 -9.78
C ASP A 301 -10.54 -3.79 -9.67
N TYR A 302 -11.17 -4.55 -8.77
CA TYR A 302 -10.93 -6.00 -8.67
C TYR A 302 -11.25 -6.71 -9.98
N ILE A 303 -12.42 -6.43 -10.58
CA ILE A 303 -12.83 -7.07 -11.82
C ILE A 303 -11.89 -6.69 -12.96
N GLY A 304 -11.55 -5.41 -13.10
CA GLY A 304 -10.61 -4.92 -14.13
C GLY A 304 -9.23 -5.56 -14.01
N LEU A 305 -8.71 -5.73 -12.80
CA LEU A 305 -7.42 -6.42 -12.61
C LEU A 305 -7.53 -7.94 -12.86
N THR A 306 -8.63 -8.57 -12.45
CA THR A 306 -8.76 -10.04 -12.51
C THR A 306 -9.26 -10.57 -13.85
N CYS A 307 -9.95 -9.76 -14.66
CA CYS A 307 -10.44 -10.18 -15.98
C CYS A 307 -9.32 -10.53 -16.95
N VAL A 308 -8.14 -9.93 -16.79
CA VAL A 308 -6.94 -10.27 -17.56
C VAL A 308 -6.46 -11.70 -17.26
N LYS A 309 -6.55 -12.16 -16.00
CA LYS A 309 -5.96 -13.44 -15.57
C LYS A 309 -6.97 -14.59 -15.47
N ASN A 310 -8.18 -14.32 -14.99
CA ASN A 310 -9.11 -15.36 -14.58
C ASN A 310 -10.57 -14.92 -14.73
N LEU A 311 -11.12 -15.15 -15.92
CA LEU A 311 -12.53 -14.92 -16.23
C LEU A 311 -13.49 -15.73 -15.33
N GLY A 312 -13.06 -16.89 -14.81
CA GLY A 312 -13.85 -17.68 -13.86
C GLY A 312 -14.09 -16.95 -12.54
N LYS A 313 -13.08 -16.24 -12.02
CA LYS A 313 -13.23 -15.39 -10.82
C LYS A 313 -14.13 -14.18 -11.09
N VAL A 314 -14.03 -13.59 -12.28
CA VAL A 314 -14.94 -12.51 -12.71
C VAL A 314 -16.37 -13.03 -12.72
N LYS A 315 -16.60 -14.20 -13.33
CA LYS A 315 -17.92 -14.84 -13.36
C LYS A 315 -18.47 -15.10 -11.96
N LEU A 316 -17.66 -15.60 -11.02
CA LEU A 316 -18.10 -15.82 -9.64
C LEU A 316 -18.58 -14.51 -8.97
N VAL A 317 -17.82 -13.43 -9.17
CA VAL A 317 -18.17 -12.11 -8.65
C VAL A 317 -19.45 -11.58 -9.29
N THR A 318 -19.59 -11.68 -10.61
CA THR A 318 -20.77 -11.19 -11.33
C THR A 318 -22.02 -12.01 -11.07
N ASP A 319 -21.91 -13.34 -10.92
CA ASP A 319 -23.00 -14.22 -10.48
C ASP A 319 -23.49 -13.78 -9.07
N ARG A 320 -22.56 -13.37 -8.19
CA ARG A 320 -22.92 -12.86 -6.87
C ARG A 320 -23.61 -11.50 -6.95
N LEU A 321 -23.13 -10.58 -7.79
CA LEU A 321 -23.77 -9.28 -8.05
C LEU A 321 -25.18 -9.44 -8.64
N ALA A 322 -25.37 -10.43 -9.51
CA ALA A 322 -26.66 -10.77 -10.14
C ALA A 322 -27.61 -11.52 -9.19
N SER A 323 -27.15 -11.95 -8.02
CA SER A 323 -27.97 -12.67 -7.04
C SER A 323 -28.91 -11.73 -6.29
N SER A 324 -30.03 -12.26 -5.81
CA SER A 324 -30.97 -11.52 -4.94
C SER A 324 -30.39 -11.17 -3.57
N SER A 325 -29.25 -11.75 -3.19
CA SER A 325 -28.61 -11.51 -1.89
C SER A 325 -27.87 -10.19 -1.79
N ILE A 326 -27.53 -9.57 -2.93
CA ILE A 326 -26.84 -8.29 -2.99
C ILE A 326 -27.87 -7.20 -3.31
N PRO A 327 -27.89 -6.04 -2.65
CA PRO A 327 -28.88 -4.99 -2.92
C PRO A 327 -28.89 -4.53 -4.39
N LEU A 328 -30.07 -4.28 -4.95
CA LEU A 328 -30.22 -3.83 -6.35
C LEU A 328 -29.50 -2.50 -6.59
N GLU A 329 -29.54 -1.62 -5.59
CA GLU A 329 -28.92 -0.30 -5.63
C GLU A 329 -27.39 -0.41 -5.72
N PHE A 330 -26.79 -1.42 -5.08
CA PHE A 330 -25.35 -1.67 -5.20
C PHE A 330 -24.97 -2.20 -6.59
N LEU A 331 -25.79 -3.05 -7.21
CA LEU A 331 -25.56 -3.47 -8.60
C LEU A 331 -25.63 -2.26 -9.55
N ALA A 332 -26.60 -1.37 -9.35
CA ALA A 332 -26.70 -0.13 -10.12
C ALA A 332 -25.44 0.74 -9.98
N ASP A 333 -24.92 0.90 -8.76
CA ASP A 333 -23.66 1.64 -8.54
C ASP A 333 -22.47 0.99 -9.25
N VAL A 334 -22.33 -0.34 -9.19
CA VAL A 334 -21.25 -1.06 -9.90
C VAL A 334 -21.33 -0.80 -11.41
N LEU A 335 -22.53 -0.80 -11.99
CA LEU A 335 -22.71 -0.48 -13.42
C LEU A 335 -22.31 0.96 -13.75
N VAL A 336 -22.63 1.93 -12.89
CA VAL A 336 -22.19 3.32 -13.07
C VAL A 336 -20.68 3.43 -12.96
N GLN A 337 -20.07 2.80 -11.95
CA GLN A 337 -18.61 2.84 -11.77
C GLN A 337 -17.86 2.19 -12.93
N LEU A 338 -18.41 1.13 -13.54
CA LEU A 338 -17.86 0.55 -14.77
C LEU A 338 -17.80 1.57 -15.91
N VAL A 339 -18.85 2.38 -16.10
CA VAL A 339 -18.84 3.45 -17.12
C VAL A 339 -17.83 4.52 -16.76
N MET A 340 -17.81 4.97 -15.51
CA MET A 340 -16.91 6.05 -15.07
C MET A 340 -15.44 5.66 -15.26
N ASN A 341 -15.10 4.39 -15.03
CA ASN A 341 -13.74 3.89 -15.22
C ASN A 341 -13.35 3.75 -16.70
N MET A 342 -14.30 3.58 -17.63
CA MET A 342 -13.97 3.57 -19.07
C MET A 342 -13.33 4.87 -19.55
N ASP A 343 -13.73 5.99 -18.95
CA ASP A 343 -13.23 7.32 -19.31
C ASP A 343 -11.93 7.66 -18.57
N ASP A 344 -11.49 6.82 -17.62
CA ASP A 344 -10.25 7.04 -16.90
C ASP A 344 -9.06 6.82 -17.85
N PRO A 345 -8.25 7.86 -18.16
CA PRO A 345 -7.06 7.67 -19.02
C PRO A 345 -6.03 6.72 -18.38
N THR A 346 -6.14 6.51 -17.08
CA THR A 346 -5.37 5.55 -16.30
C THR A 346 -5.95 4.15 -16.31
N ASP A 347 -7.10 3.90 -16.94
CA ASP A 347 -7.56 2.55 -17.25
C ASP A 347 -6.68 1.96 -18.37
N LEU A 348 -6.28 0.72 -18.16
CA LEU A 348 -5.18 0.05 -18.84
C LEU A 348 -5.65 -1.22 -19.54
N THR A 349 -6.90 -1.65 -19.34
CA THR A 349 -7.43 -2.88 -19.94
C THR A 349 -7.95 -2.62 -21.35
N VAL A 350 -7.52 -3.47 -22.30
CA VAL A 350 -8.06 -3.47 -23.68
C VAL A 350 -9.47 -4.06 -23.72
N ILE A 351 -9.77 -4.95 -22.78
CA ILE A 351 -11.09 -5.57 -22.64
C ILE A 351 -12.07 -4.51 -22.12
N ASP A 352 -13.22 -4.39 -22.78
CA ASP A 352 -14.37 -3.66 -22.24
C ASP A 352 -14.92 -4.44 -21.02
N VAL A 353 -14.39 -4.10 -19.85
CA VAL A 353 -14.73 -4.74 -18.57
C VAL A 353 -16.23 -4.63 -18.29
N GLY A 354 -16.85 -3.51 -18.66
CA GLY A 354 -18.29 -3.31 -18.49
C GLY A 354 -19.11 -4.26 -19.36
N GLN A 355 -18.75 -4.42 -20.63
CA GLN A 355 -19.39 -5.38 -21.52
C GLN A 355 -19.27 -6.82 -21.00
N LEU A 356 -18.10 -7.18 -20.46
CA LEU A 356 -17.85 -8.50 -19.87
C LEU A 356 -18.71 -8.74 -18.63
N VAL A 357 -18.78 -7.76 -17.72
CA VAL A 357 -19.60 -7.83 -16.49
C VAL A 357 -21.08 -7.95 -16.84
N VAL A 358 -21.57 -7.13 -17.77
CA VAL A 358 -22.97 -7.18 -18.21
C VAL A 358 -23.30 -8.53 -18.84
N ASN A 359 -22.41 -9.10 -19.66
CA ASN A 359 -22.60 -10.44 -20.23
C ASN A 359 -22.80 -11.52 -19.15
N TYR A 360 -21.91 -11.57 -18.15
CA TYR A 360 -22.04 -12.56 -17.08
C TYR A 360 -23.24 -12.31 -16.16
N THR A 361 -23.47 -11.06 -15.75
CA THR A 361 -24.63 -10.73 -14.89
C THR A 361 -25.96 -11.00 -15.58
N LEU A 362 -26.08 -10.69 -16.88
CA LEU A 362 -27.30 -10.93 -17.64
C LEU A 362 -27.56 -12.42 -17.91
N SER A 363 -26.51 -13.19 -18.20
CA SER A 363 -26.62 -14.65 -18.34
C SER A 363 -26.97 -15.34 -17.01
N SER A 364 -26.60 -14.76 -15.87
CA SER A 364 -26.99 -15.24 -14.55
C SER A 364 -28.43 -14.85 -14.16
N ASN A 365 -28.81 -13.58 -14.34
CA ASN A 365 -30.12 -13.06 -13.93
C ASN A 365 -30.55 -11.81 -14.72
N ALA A 366 -31.01 -12.00 -15.96
CA ALA A 366 -31.43 -10.92 -16.85
C ALA A 366 -32.50 -9.96 -16.26
N PRO A 367 -33.57 -10.44 -15.57
CA PRO A 367 -34.55 -9.54 -14.94
C PRO A 367 -33.92 -8.55 -13.96
N ARG A 368 -32.96 -8.98 -13.15
CA ARG A 368 -32.30 -8.11 -12.17
C ARG A 368 -31.47 -7.01 -12.83
N VAL A 369 -30.78 -7.32 -13.93
CA VAL A 369 -30.04 -6.31 -14.70
C VAL A 369 -31.02 -5.28 -15.29
N ALA A 370 -32.16 -5.72 -15.81
CA ALA A 370 -33.19 -4.81 -16.33
C ALA A 370 -33.78 -3.92 -15.21
N GLU A 371 -34.02 -4.45 -14.01
CA GLU A 371 -34.43 -3.67 -12.83
C GLU A 371 -33.37 -2.63 -12.44
N ALA A 372 -32.07 -2.98 -12.49
CA ALA A 372 -30.98 -2.05 -12.21
C ALA A 372 -30.91 -0.92 -13.25
N VAL A 373 -31.06 -1.24 -14.55
CA VAL A 373 -31.14 -0.24 -15.63
C VAL A 373 -32.35 0.68 -15.44
N GLN A 374 -33.51 0.13 -15.03
CA GLN A 374 -34.70 0.92 -14.72
C GLN A 374 -34.50 1.83 -13.49
N LEU A 375 -33.72 1.39 -12.49
CA LEU A 375 -33.36 2.23 -11.35
C LEU A 375 -32.47 3.39 -11.80
N LEU A 376 -31.47 3.11 -12.65
CA LEU A 376 -30.55 4.10 -13.19
C LEU A 376 -31.19 5.13 -14.13
N SER A 377 -32.35 4.82 -14.71
CA SER A 377 -33.10 5.79 -15.53
C SER A 377 -33.83 6.86 -14.71
N LYS A 378 -33.87 6.74 -13.38
CA LYS A 378 -34.55 7.69 -12.49
C LYS A 378 -33.58 8.79 -12.03
N PRO A 379 -33.84 10.08 -12.36
CA PRO A 379 -33.07 11.22 -11.86
C PRO A 379 -32.85 11.23 -10.34
N ASP A 380 -33.89 10.94 -9.57
CA ASP A 380 -33.89 10.96 -8.11
C ASP A 380 -32.86 9.96 -7.53
N PHE A 381 -32.65 8.82 -8.21
CA PHE A 381 -31.64 7.85 -7.80
C PHE A 381 -30.25 8.46 -7.91
N TRP A 382 -29.92 9.08 -9.05
CA TRP A 382 -28.61 9.72 -9.28
C TRP A 382 -28.32 10.81 -8.26
N GLU A 383 -29.30 11.66 -7.95
CA GLU A 383 -29.16 12.69 -6.92
C GLU A 383 -28.97 12.07 -5.52
N SER A 384 -29.74 11.03 -5.18
CA SER A 384 -29.66 10.36 -3.87
C SER A 384 -28.34 9.62 -3.62
N GLU A 385 -27.69 9.14 -4.68
CA GLU A 385 -26.39 8.47 -4.65
C GLU A 385 -25.22 9.43 -4.87
N GLY A 386 -25.51 10.71 -5.12
CA GLY A 386 -24.49 11.74 -5.37
C GLY A 386 -23.74 11.56 -6.69
N PHE A 387 -24.34 10.86 -7.65
CA PHE A 387 -23.83 10.83 -9.02
C PHE A 387 -24.16 12.14 -9.74
N SER A 388 -23.29 12.51 -10.69
CA SER A 388 -23.47 13.71 -11.50
C SER A 388 -24.65 13.52 -12.46
N GLY A 389 -25.71 14.31 -12.27
CA GLY A 389 -26.89 14.29 -13.13
C GLY A 389 -26.60 14.44 -14.63
N PRO A 390 -25.67 15.33 -15.07
CA PRO A 390 -25.25 15.42 -16.47
C PRO A 390 -24.68 14.11 -17.06
N ASP A 391 -24.06 13.27 -16.24
CA ASP A 391 -23.46 12.01 -16.69
C ASP A 391 -24.48 10.86 -16.80
N GLN A 392 -25.71 11.06 -16.32
CA GLN A 392 -26.77 10.04 -16.32
C GLN A 392 -27.08 9.51 -17.71
N ALA A 393 -27.38 10.41 -18.65
CA ALA A 393 -27.78 10.01 -20.00
C ALA A 393 -26.65 9.27 -20.72
N ARG A 394 -25.41 9.76 -20.59
CA ARG A 394 -24.22 9.13 -21.15
C ARG A 394 -24.00 7.73 -20.57
N SER A 395 -24.08 7.60 -19.25
CA SER A 395 -23.84 6.33 -18.58
C SER A 395 -24.90 5.29 -18.89
N LEU A 396 -26.17 5.70 -18.89
CA LEU A 396 -27.27 4.80 -19.23
C LEU A 396 -27.21 4.35 -20.69
N LYS A 397 -26.82 5.24 -21.62
CA LYS A 397 -26.56 4.88 -23.02
C LYS A 397 -25.52 3.76 -23.12
N GLN A 398 -24.39 3.92 -22.43
CA GLN A 398 -23.31 2.93 -22.45
C GLN A 398 -23.75 1.59 -21.83
N ILE A 399 -24.44 1.63 -20.69
CA ILE A 399 -24.95 0.42 -20.03
C ILE A 399 -25.97 -0.31 -20.91
N VAL A 400 -26.89 0.41 -21.54
CA VAL A 400 -27.87 -0.18 -22.47
C VAL A 400 -27.17 -0.73 -23.72
N GLN A 401 -26.14 -0.07 -24.23
CA GLN A 401 -25.31 -0.61 -25.31
C GLN A 401 -24.70 -1.96 -24.92
N TRP A 402 -24.13 -2.07 -23.72
CA TRP A 402 -23.60 -3.34 -23.22
C TRP A 402 -24.67 -4.41 -23.12
N VAL A 403 -25.85 -4.08 -22.61
CA VAL A 403 -26.96 -5.03 -22.45
C VAL A 403 -27.46 -5.54 -23.81
N VAL A 404 -27.66 -4.64 -24.78
CA VAL A 404 -28.18 -5.00 -26.11
C VAL A 404 -27.19 -5.85 -26.91
N ASN A 405 -25.89 -5.69 -26.66
CA ASN A 405 -24.85 -6.51 -27.28
C ASN A 405 -24.86 -7.98 -26.80
N VAL A 406 -25.56 -8.30 -25.70
CA VAL A 406 -25.67 -9.66 -25.18
C VAL A 406 -26.92 -10.34 -25.76
N PRO A 407 -26.84 -11.59 -26.27
CA PRO A 407 -28.00 -12.33 -26.74
C PRO A 407 -29.10 -12.44 -25.68
N GLY A 408 -30.34 -12.06 -26.00
CA GLY A 408 -31.45 -12.02 -25.03
C GLY A 408 -31.54 -10.72 -24.21
N GLY A 409 -30.54 -9.83 -24.32
CA GLY A 409 -30.49 -8.60 -23.53
C GLY A 409 -31.51 -7.54 -23.95
N ALA A 410 -31.79 -7.43 -25.25
CA ALA A 410 -32.83 -6.55 -25.76
C ALA A 410 -34.23 -6.97 -25.25
N GLU A 411 -34.52 -8.27 -25.24
CA GLU A 411 -35.76 -8.82 -24.69
C GLU A 411 -35.87 -8.58 -23.18
N ALA A 412 -34.77 -8.72 -22.44
CA ALA A 412 -34.72 -8.43 -21.01
C ALA A 412 -35.03 -6.95 -20.72
N LEU A 413 -34.46 -6.02 -21.49
CA LEU A 413 -34.76 -4.59 -21.37
C LEU A 413 -36.20 -4.26 -21.75
N HIS A 414 -36.74 -4.89 -22.79
CA HIS A 414 -38.13 -4.64 -23.21
C HIS A 414 -39.12 -5.02 -22.10
N ASN A 415 -38.86 -6.12 -21.39
CA ASN A 415 -39.70 -6.54 -20.27
C ASN A 415 -39.58 -5.62 -19.05
N GLY A 416 -38.40 -5.02 -18.81
CA GLY A 416 -38.15 -4.14 -17.66
C GLY A 416 -38.54 -2.67 -17.87
N LEU A 417 -38.26 -2.10 -19.05
CA LEU A 417 -38.43 -0.66 -19.31
C LEU A 417 -39.83 -0.27 -19.83
N SER A 418 -40.70 -1.25 -20.11
CA SER A 418 -42.06 -1.01 -20.64
C SER A 418 -42.08 -0.11 -21.90
N MET A 419 -41.01 -0.14 -22.70
CA MET A 419 -40.91 0.66 -23.93
C MET A 419 -41.65 -0.02 -25.09
N SER A 420 -42.39 0.75 -25.88
CA SER A 420 -43.06 0.26 -27.10
C SER A 420 -42.02 -0.02 -28.20
N PRO A 421 -42.12 -1.13 -28.95
CA PRO A 421 -41.13 -1.55 -29.96
C PRO A 421 -41.04 -0.65 -31.22
N SER A 422 -41.62 0.55 -31.23
CA SER A 422 -41.84 1.34 -32.45
C SER A 422 -40.75 2.35 -32.81
N VAL A 423 -39.52 2.25 -32.30
CA VAL A 423 -38.48 3.23 -32.61
C VAL A 423 -37.53 2.69 -33.67
N ALA A 424 -37.53 3.32 -34.86
CA ALA A 424 -36.60 3.04 -35.96
C ALA A 424 -35.12 3.43 -35.66
N GLU A 425 -34.81 3.74 -34.40
CA GLU A 425 -33.53 4.21 -33.88
C GLU A 425 -32.94 3.12 -32.97
N SER A 426 -31.61 2.98 -32.93
CA SER A 426 -30.95 2.01 -32.04
C SER A 426 -31.34 2.30 -30.58
N LEU A 427 -31.80 1.29 -29.83
CA LEU A 427 -32.27 1.41 -28.44
C LEU A 427 -31.38 2.28 -27.52
N PRO A 428 -30.03 2.20 -27.54
CA PRO A 428 -29.16 3.04 -26.72
C PRO A 428 -29.32 4.56 -26.97
N GLU A 429 -29.50 4.96 -28.23
CA GLU A 429 -29.66 6.38 -28.60
C GLU A 429 -31.04 6.91 -28.21
N ALA A 430 -32.07 6.08 -28.36
CA ALA A 430 -33.42 6.40 -27.88
C ALA A 430 -33.42 6.59 -26.34
N VAL A 431 -32.74 5.72 -25.60
CA VAL A 431 -32.58 5.82 -24.15
C VAL A 431 -31.80 7.09 -23.76
N PHE A 432 -30.72 7.41 -24.48
CA PHE A 432 -29.96 8.64 -24.24
C PHE A 432 -30.85 9.89 -24.30
N ARG A 433 -31.59 10.06 -25.41
CA ARG A 433 -32.46 11.24 -25.60
C ARG A 433 -33.60 11.29 -24.58
N LEU A 434 -34.23 10.15 -24.30
CA LEU A 434 -35.31 10.08 -23.31
C LEU A 434 -34.79 10.44 -21.92
N THR A 435 -33.61 9.92 -21.55
CA THR A 435 -33.00 10.16 -20.24
C THR A 435 -32.53 11.60 -20.12
N GLN A 436 -31.92 12.16 -21.17
CA GLN A 436 -31.56 13.57 -21.21
C GLN A 436 -32.79 14.48 -21.05
N ALA A 437 -33.86 14.22 -21.80
CA ALA A 437 -35.10 14.98 -21.69
C ALA A 437 -35.74 14.84 -20.30
N THR A 438 -35.71 13.63 -19.72
CA THR A 438 -36.22 13.36 -18.36
C THR A 438 -35.39 14.09 -17.32
N GLN A 439 -34.07 14.10 -17.45
CA GLN A 439 -33.16 14.79 -16.55
C GLN A 439 -33.26 16.31 -16.65
N GLU A 440 -33.41 16.84 -17.87
CA GLU A 440 -33.66 18.27 -18.09
C GLU A 440 -35.02 18.68 -17.51
N ALA A 441 -36.06 17.86 -17.71
CA ALA A 441 -37.38 18.08 -17.13
C ALA A 441 -37.34 18.01 -15.59
N TYR A 442 -36.63 17.04 -15.02
CA TYR A 442 -36.42 16.92 -13.58
C TYR A 442 -35.67 18.13 -13.02
N ALA A 443 -34.56 18.52 -13.64
CA ALA A 443 -33.78 19.69 -13.23
C ALA A 443 -34.56 21.00 -13.40
N ALA A 444 -35.40 21.12 -14.43
CA ALA A 444 -36.29 22.27 -14.61
C ALA A 444 -37.41 22.28 -13.56
N GLN A 445 -38.02 21.13 -13.27
CA GLN A 445 -39.03 20.98 -12.24
C GLN A 445 -38.46 21.27 -10.86
N HIS A 446 -37.27 20.78 -10.53
CA HIS A 446 -36.62 21.03 -9.26
C HIS A 446 -36.20 22.51 -9.12
N ARG A 447 -35.67 23.13 -10.18
CA ARG A 447 -35.41 24.58 -10.22
C ARG A 447 -36.68 25.40 -10.07
N SER A 448 -37.76 25.03 -10.75
CA SER A 448 -39.06 25.70 -10.67
C SER A 448 -39.66 25.55 -9.29
N SER A 449 -39.67 24.34 -8.72
CA SER A 449 -40.16 24.07 -7.37
C SER A 449 -39.36 24.83 -6.33
N LYS A 450 -38.03 24.90 -6.46
CA LYS A 450 -37.18 25.70 -5.56
C LYS A 450 -37.42 27.19 -5.72
N ALA A 451 -37.60 27.69 -6.95
CA ALA A 451 -37.94 29.09 -7.20
C ALA A 451 -39.32 29.45 -6.65
N GLU A 452 -40.33 28.59 -6.84
CA GLU A 452 -41.68 28.75 -6.29
C GLU A 452 -41.68 28.65 -4.77
N GLN A 453 -40.90 27.76 -4.18
CA GLN A 453 -40.71 27.67 -2.75
C GLN A 453 -40.09 28.97 -2.20
N LEU A 454 -39.08 29.52 -2.87
CA LEU A 454 -38.48 30.81 -2.48
C LEU A 454 -39.44 31.99 -2.66
N LEU A 455 -40.18 32.04 -3.77
CA LEU A 455 -41.21 33.08 -4.00
C LEU A 455 -42.35 32.97 -2.99
N SER A 456 -42.73 31.74 -2.61
CA SER A 456 -43.80 31.51 -1.63
C SER A 456 -43.35 31.75 -0.19
N GLN A 457 -42.07 31.53 0.13
CA GLN A 457 -41.48 31.92 1.40
C GLN A 457 -41.44 33.44 1.55
N TYR A 458 -41.02 34.19 0.51
CA TYR A 458 -40.85 35.64 0.61
C TYR A 458 -42.00 36.45 -0.03
N LYS A 459 -43.26 36.11 0.29
CA LYS A 459 -44.45 36.82 -0.25
C LYS A 459 -44.70 38.19 0.38
N SER A 460 -44.31 38.37 1.65
CA SER A 460 -44.59 39.59 2.42
C SER A 460 -43.52 40.66 2.16
N ASN A 461 -43.91 41.93 2.07
CA ASN A 461 -42.99 43.05 1.88
C ASN A 461 -42.04 43.19 3.07
N ALA A 462 -42.51 42.90 4.29
CA ALA A 462 -41.65 42.79 5.46
C ALA A 462 -40.59 41.69 5.30
N SER A 463 -40.95 40.49 4.80
CA SER A 463 -39.97 39.41 4.60
C SER A 463 -38.91 39.74 3.54
N LEU A 464 -39.29 40.46 2.47
CA LEU A 464 -38.36 40.95 1.47
C LEU A 464 -37.40 41.99 2.05
N THR A 465 -37.90 42.88 2.90
CA THR A 465 -37.11 43.89 3.61
C THR A 465 -36.12 43.23 4.58
N LEU A 466 -36.60 42.27 5.38
CA LEU A 466 -35.77 41.46 6.27
C LEU A 466 -34.67 40.72 5.51
N ARG A 467 -34.99 40.04 4.40
CA ARG A 467 -34.02 39.38 3.54
C ARG A 467 -33.01 40.37 2.95
N LYS A 468 -33.47 41.54 2.50
CA LYS A 468 -32.61 42.58 1.92
C LYS A 468 -31.59 43.09 2.94
N LEU A 469 -32.02 43.41 4.15
CA LEU A 469 -31.18 44.07 5.15
C LEU A 469 -30.33 43.09 5.97
N LEU A 470 -30.86 41.90 6.29
CA LEU A 470 -30.13 40.91 7.11
C LEU A 470 -29.26 39.97 6.28
N LEU A 471 -29.71 39.64 5.06
CA LEU A 471 -29.03 38.70 4.17
C LEU A 471 -28.51 39.38 2.89
N GLY A 472 -28.58 40.71 2.73
CA GLY A 472 -28.10 41.37 1.52
C GLY A 472 -28.91 41.02 0.25
N GLY A 473 -30.17 40.62 0.39
CA GLY A 473 -31.12 40.46 -0.73
C GLY A 473 -31.16 39.07 -1.38
N VAL A 474 -30.25 38.18 -1.01
CA VAL A 474 -30.23 36.78 -1.47
C VAL A 474 -30.72 35.87 -0.34
N ALA A 475 -31.57 34.89 -0.66
CA ALA A 475 -31.99 33.88 0.32
C ALA A 475 -30.78 33.09 0.84
N ALA A 476 -30.80 32.70 2.12
CA ALA A 476 -29.67 31.98 2.72
C ALA A 476 -29.40 30.67 1.97
N ALA A 477 -30.44 29.88 1.68
CA ALA A 477 -30.32 28.61 0.96
C ALA A 477 -29.93 28.75 -0.51
N ALA A 478 -30.00 29.96 -1.07
CA ALA A 478 -29.54 30.27 -2.42
C ALA A 478 -28.06 30.69 -2.46
N ARG A 479 -27.50 31.18 -1.34
CA ARG A 479 -26.17 31.80 -1.28
C ARG A 479 -24.99 30.82 -1.26
N GLY A 480 -25.25 29.55 -1.52
CA GLY A 480 -24.23 28.50 -1.57
C GLY A 480 -24.80 27.22 -2.16
N PHE A 481 -25.70 27.31 -3.14
CA PHE A 481 -26.11 26.11 -3.87
C PHE A 481 -24.93 25.66 -4.73
N ASP A 482 -24.25 24.64 -4.24
CA ASP A 482 -23.15 23.98 -4.92
C ASP A 482 -23.59 22.55 -5.29
N PRO A 483 -23.72 22.22 -6.58
CA PRO A 483 -23.98 20.85 -7.04
C PRO A 483 -22.98 19.85 -6.47
N ASP A 484 -21.72 20.25 -6.28
CA ASP A 484 -20.67 19.37 -5.74
C ASP A 484 -20.89 19.09 -4.25
N ALA A 485 -21.44 20.06 -3.50
CA ALA A 485 -21.85 19.84 -2.12
C ALA A 485 -23.03 18.86 -2.01
N VAL A 486 -24.00 18.94 -2.92
CA VAL A 486 -25.12 17.97 -2.97
C VAL A 486 -24.60 16.58 -3.35
N ALA A 487 -23.72 16.50 -4.35
CA ALA A 487 -23.09 15.26 -4.74
C ALA A 487 -22.24 14.67 -3.60
N ALA A 488 -21.49 15.49 -2.85
CA ALA A 488 -20.70 15.03 -1.71
C ALA A 488 -21.57 14.49 -0.56
N ILE A 489 -22.77 15.05 -0.33
CA ILE A 489 -23.74 14.51 0.63
C ILE A 489 -24.29 13.17 0.13
N GLY A 490 -24.63 13.07 -1.16
CA GLY A 490 -25.18 11.84 -1.76
C GLY A 490 -24.15 10.71 -1.86
N LYS A 491 -22.87 11.02 -2.12
CA LYS A 491 -21.72 10.09 -2.11
C LYS A 491 -21.38 9.69 -0.68
N GLY A 492 -22.30 8.99 -0.04
CA GLY A 492 -22.29 8.76 1.38
C GLY A 492 -23.34 7.77 1.85
N GLN A 493 -23.92 6.97 0.94
CA GLN A 493 -24.84 5.92 1.35
C GLN A 493 -24.06 4.77 1.99
N PRO A 494 -24.34 4.40 3.25
CA PRO A 494 -23.69 3.27 3.89
C PRO A 494 -24.07 1.98 3.15
N ALA A 495 -23.09 1.12 2.88
CA ALA A 495 -23.33 -0.18 2.28
C ALA A 495 -24.15 -1.05 3.24
N LYS A 496 -25.14 -1.78 2.71
CA LYS A 496 -25.94 -2.73 3.50
C LYS A 496 -25.06 -3.87 4.02
N PRO A 497 -25.39 -4.54 5.14
CA PRO A 497 -24.56 -5.60 5.72
C PRO A 497 -24.18 -6.72 4.74
N GLU A 498 -25.08 -7.07 3.81
CA GLU A 498 -24.85 -8.08 2.79
C GLU A 498 -23.77 -7.66 1.78
N THR A 499 -23.75 -6.37 1.40
CA THR A 499 -22.69 -5.78 0.56
C THR A 499 -21.35 -5.79 1.29
N LEU A 500 -21.33 -5.46 2.59
CA LEU A 500 -20.11 -5.47 3.40
C LEU A 500 -19.56 -6.89 3.59
N ALA A 501 -20.43 -7.87 3.81
CA ALA A 501 -20.03 -9.28 3.90
C ALA A 501 -19.42 -9.77 2.59
N PHE A 502 -20.03 -9.43 1.45
CA PHE A 502 -19.49 -9.71 0.13
C PHE A 502 -18.12 -9.04 -0.10
N ALA A 503 -17.98 -7.77 0.29
CA ALA A 503 -16.71 -7.05 0.21
C ALA A 503 -15.61 -7.72 1.06
N GLN A 504 -15.93 -8.15 2.28
CA GLN A 504 -14.98 -8.86 3.15
C GLN A 504 -14.52 -10.21 2.56
N GLU A 505 -15.44 -10.98 1.97
CA GLU A 505 -15.10 -12.23 1.29
C GLU A 505 -14.18 -11.98 0.08
N LEU A 506 -14.51 -10.96 -0.73
CA LEU A 506 -13.70 -10.58 -1.89
C LEU A 506 -12.30 -10.11 -1.47
N ALA A 507 -12.22 -9.28 -0.42
CA ALA A 507 -10.96 -8.83 0.16
C ALA A 507 -10.11 -10.00 0.67
N ALA A 508 -10.71 -10.96 1.38
CA ALA A 508 -9.98 -12.14 1.86
C ALA A 508 -9.41 -12.98 0.69
N ASN A 509 -10.21 -13.21 -0.36
CA ASN A 509 -9.76 -13.93 -1.56
C ASN A 509 -8.63 -13.21 -2.30
N ALA A 510 -8.78 -11.89 -2.46
CA ALA A 510 -7.80 -11.03 -3.11
C ALA A 510 -6.48 -11.01 -2.32
N SER A 511 -6.52 -10.79 -1.00
CA SER A 511 -5.35 -10.83 -0.12
C SER A 511 -4.64 -12.18 -0.15
N GLN A 512 -5.39 -13.28 -0.06
CA GLN A 512 -4.81 -14.63 -0.12
C GLN A 512 -4.13 -14.88 -1.47
N THR A 513 -4.79 -14.51 -2.56
CA THR A 513 -4.22 -14.66 -3.91
C THR A 513 -2.96 -13.82 -4.05
N ALA A 514 -2.98 -12.56 -3.59
CA ALA A 514 -1.83 -11.67 -3.63
C ALA A 514 -0.63 -12.25 -2.86
N LEU A 515 -0.86 -12.75 -1.64
CA LEU A 515 0.18 -13.38 -0.82
C LEU A 515 0.81 -14.59 -1.53
N VAL A 516 -0.01 -15.48 -2.07
CA VAL A 516 0.47 -16.67 -2.81
C VAL A 516 1.34 -16.25 -3.99
N ARG A 517 0.92 -15.26 -4.78
CA ARG A 517 1.72 -14.76 -5.92
C ARG A 517 3.01 -14.07 -5.49
N ALA A 518 2.98 -13.35 -4.37
CA ALA A 518 4.18 -12.74 -3.83
C ALA A 518 5.18 -13.80 -3.31
N GLN A 519 4.69 -14.91 -2.73
CA GLN A 519 5.51 -16.06 -2.33
C GLN A 519 6.09 -16.82 -3.53
N GLU A 520 5.33 -16.99 -4.61
CA GLU A 520 5.82 -17.55 -5.88
C GLU A 520 6.98 -16.70 -6.44
N CYS A 521 6.82 -15.38 -6.46
CA CYS A 521 7.88 -14.44 -6.86
C CYS A 521 9.12 -14.55 -5.97
N PHE A 522 8.94 -14.63 -4.65
CA PHE A 522 10.05 -14.80 -3.71
C PHE A 522 10.76 -16.13 -3.92
N THR A 523 10.03 -17.22 -4.11
CA THR A 523 10.63 -18.55 -4.37
C THR A 523 11.46 -18.52 -5.65
N TYR A 524 10.94 -17.88 -6.71
CA TYR A 524 11.61 -17.82 -8.00
C TYR A 524 12.86 -16.95 -7.99
N SER A 525 12.79 -15.76 -7.39
CA SER A 525 13.84 -14.73 -7.48
C SER A 525 14.66 -14.53 -6.20
N ALA A 526 14.21 -15.10 -5.09
CA ALA A 526 14.68 -14.82 -3.73
C ALA A 526 14.70 -13.33 -3.37
N THR A 527 13.78 -12.55 -3.95
CA THR A 527 13.56 -11.13 -3.63
C THR A 527 12.12 -10.90 -3.19
N SER A 528 11.95 -10.14 -2.12
CA SER A 528 10.66 -9.74 -1.54
C SER A 528 10.11 -8.48 -2.21
N SER A 529 10.97 -7.61 -2.76
CA SER A 529 10.59 -6.35 -3.39
C SER A 529 10.98 -6.25 -4.88
N GLY A 530 10.30 -5.38 -5.62
CA GLY A 530 10.65 -5.02 -7.00
C GLY A 530 11.39 -3.68 -7.06
N ALA A 531 12.30 -3.51 -8.02
CA ALA A 531 13.16 -2.32 -8.15
C ALA A 531 12.38 -0.99 -8.36
N LEU A 532 11.14 -1.04 -8.84
CA LEU A 532 10.36 0.14 -9.23
C LEU A 532 9.49 0.72 -8.11
N GLU A 533 9.27 0.02 -7.00
CA GLU A 533 8.18 0.40 -6.09
C GLU A 533 8.43 0.09 -4.61
N GLY A 534 9.21 0.95 -3.96
CA GLY A 534 9.46 0.87 -2.52
C GLY A 534 8.26 1.29 -1.67
N VAL A 535 8.23 0.78 -0.43
CA VAL A 535 7.28 1.19 0.63
C VAL A 535 7.26 2.73 0.78
N ALA A 536 8.42 3.37 0.65
CA ALA A 536 8.59 4.82 0.70
C ALA A 536 7.70 5.59 -0.29
N ASN A 537 7.61 5.16 -1.56
CA ASN A 537 6.82 5.88 -2.57
C ASN A 537 5.31 5.86 -2.24
N SER A 538 4.83 4.73 -1.70
CA SER A 538 3.42 4.60 -1.31
C SER A 538 3.12 5.44 -0.06
N MET A 539 4.08 5.51 0.87
CA MET A 539 3.99 6.35 2.06
C MET A 539 4.00 7.84 1.72
N ASP A 540 4.85 8.27 0.78
CA ASP A 540 4.90 9.66 0.32
C ASP A 540 3.58 10.08 -0.34
N GLY A 541 2.94 9.19 -1.10
CA GLY A 541 1.61 9.42 -1.67
C GLY A 541 0.57 9.69 -0.58
N MET A 542 0.53 8.83 0.44
CA MET A 542 -0.33 8.97 1.61
C MET A 542 -0.06 10.27 2.37
N ILE A 543 1.21 10.60 2.66
CA ILE A 543 1.61 11.82 3.36
C ILE A 543 1.12 13.05 2.59
N LYS A 544 1.41 13.15 1.29
CA LYS A 544 1.01 14.30 0.46
C LYS A 544 -0.50 14.51 0.45
N LYS A 545 -1.28 13.44 0.29
CA LYS A 545 -2.75 13.53 0.29
C LYS A 545 -3.31 13.91 1.66
N THR A 546 -2.72 13.39 2.73
CA THR A 546 -3.09 13.73 4.11
C THR A 546 -2.79 15.20 4.41
N THR A 547 -1.58 15.67 4.08
CA THR A 547 -1.17 17.07 4.29
C THR A 547 -2.08 18.05 3.55
N ASN A 548 -2.49 17.73 2.31
CA ASN A 548 -3.37 18.60 1.53
C ASN A 548 -4.70 18.88 2.23
N PHE A 549 -5.38 17.87 2.79
CA PHE A 549 -6.66 18.10 3.47
C PHE A 549 -6.47 18.77 4.84
N LEU A 550 -5.39 18.42 5.56
CA LEU A 550 -5.09 19.03 6.85
C LEU A 550 -4.85 20.54 6.71
N GLU A 551 -4.13 20.98 5.67
CA GLU A 551 -3.92 22.40 5.40
C GLU A 551 -5.22 23.13 5.06
N LEU A 552 -6.13 22.52 4.29
CA LEU A 552 -7.46 23.10 4.02
C LEU A 552 -8.30 23.27 5.30
N MET A 553 -8.16 22.34 6.25
CA MET A 553 -8.95 22.35 7.48
C MET A 553 -8.29 23.11 8.64
N LYS A 554 -7.01 23.48 8.52
CA LYS A 554 -6.24 24.17 9.57
C LYS A 554 -6.91 25.43 10.10
N LYS A 555 -7.55 26.22 9.22
CA LYS A 555 -8.32 27.42 9.60
C LYS A 555 -9.46 27.09 10.58
N TYR A 556 -10.14 25.96 10.39
CA TYR A 556 -11.34 25.58 11.14
C TYR A 556 -11.04 24.66 12.32
N ALA A 557 -10.08 23.74 12.18
CA ALA A 557 -9.73 22.74 13.19
C ALA A 557 -8.68 23.22 14.21
N SER A 558 -8.07 24.39 14.00
CA SER A 558 -7.23 24.99 15.04
C SER A 558 -8.04 25.27 16.32
N ARG A 559 -7.36 25.36 17.48
CA ARG A 559 -8.04 25.70 18.74
C ARG A 559 -8.83 27.00 18.63
N GLU A 560 -8.21 28.02 18.03
CA GLU A 560 -8.86 29.31 17.77
C GLU A 560 -10.01 29.19 16.77
N GLY A 561 -9.88 28.34 15.73
CA GLY A 561 -10.92 28.08 14.75
C GLY A 561 -12.18 27.45 15.36
N ILE A 562 -12.02 26.44 16.22
CA ILE A 562 -13.14 25.79 16.92
C ILE A 562 -13.81 26.78 17.88
N ASP A 563 -13.02 27.47 18.73
CA ASP A 563 -13.55 28.45 19.69
C ASP A 563 -14.29 29.60 18.97
N ARG A 564 -13.78 30.01 17.80
CA ARG A 564 -14.41 31.00 16.92
C ARG A 564 -15.76 30.51 16.40
N LEU A 565 -15.85 29.31 15.81
CA LEU A 565 -17.11 28.75 15.32
C LEU A 565 -18.17 28.61 16.43
N GLU A 566 -17.76 28.19 17.63
CA GLU A 566 -18.64 28.08 18.79
C GLU A 566 -19.13 29.45 19.27
N THR A 567 -18.22 30.42 19.38
CA THR A 567 -18.55 31.79 19.78
C THR A 567 -19.50 32.44 18.78
N GLU A 568 -19.29 32.21 17.48
CA GLU A 568 -20.12 32.75 16.41
C GLU A 568 -21.54 32.17 16.44
N ALA A 569 -21.67 30.87 16.66
CA ALA A 569 -22.97 30.22 16.87
C ALA A 569 -23.71 30.78 18.09
N LEU A 570 -23.01 30.98 19.21
CA LEU A 570 -23.59 31.56 20.42
C LEU A 570 -24.01 33.01 20.22
N GLN A 571 -23.18 33.82 19.54
CA GLN A 571 -23.50 35.20 19.22
C GLN A 571 -24.70 35.29 18.28
N PHE A 572 -24.80 34.39 17.30
CA PHE A 572 -25.96 34.28 16.43
C PHE A 572 -27.25 34.02 17.23
N GLY A 573 -27.25 33.02 18.10
CA GLY A 573 -28.42 32.72 18.95
C GLY A 573 -28.85 33.91 19.81
N ASN A 574 -27.89 34.64 20.38
CA ASN A 574 -28.17 35.74 21.32
C ASN A 574 -28.51 37.09 20.67
N ARG A 575 -28.00 37.37 19.46
CA ARG A 575 -28.10 38.71 18.84
C ARG A 575 -29.04 38.77 17.64
N SER A 576 -29.30 37.67 16.95
CA SER A 576 -30.09 37.70 15.72
C SER A 576 -31.56 38.05 15.94
N VAL A 577 -32.15 37.73 17.10
CA VAL A 577 -33.51 38.20 17.45
C VAL A 577 -33.54 39.74 17.49
N ALA A 578 -32.55 40.36 18.13
CA ALA A 578 -32.49 41.81 18.26
C ALA A 578 -32.33 42.49 16.88
N ASP A 579 -31.52 41.92 15.99
CA ASP A 579 -31.37 42.42 14.62
C ASP A 579 -32.68 42.29 13.82
N VAL A 580 -33.37 41.15 13.92
CA VAL A 580 -34.68 40.94 13.30
C VAL A 580 -35.70 41.96 13.83
N LEU A 581 -35.74 42.17 15.15
CA LEU A 581 -36.64 43.13 15.78
C LEU A 581 -36.37 44.57 15.35
N ARG A 582 -35.10 45.00 15.27
CA ARG A 582 -34.75 46.33 14.79
C ARG A 582 -35.18 46.56 13.35
N VAL A 583 -34.97 45.58 12.48
CA VAL A 583 -35.41 45.68 11.08
C VAL A 583 -36.93 45.70 10.99
N SER A 584 -37.61 44.82 11.72
CA SER A 584 -39.07 44.79 11.80
C SER A 584 -39.64 46.09 12.35
N GLU A 585 -39.06 46.66 13.41
CA GLU A 585 -39.49 47.93 13.99
C GLU A 585 -39.37 49.07 13.00
N LYS A 586 -38.21 49.21 12.34
CA LYS A 586 -38.02 50.26 11.33
C LYS A 586 -38.98 50.08 10.13
N TYR A 587 -39.24 48.84 9.72
CA TYR A 587 -40.23 48.55 8.69
C TYR A 587 -41.65 48.93 9.12
N VAL A 588 -42.06 48.57 10.34
CA VAL A 588 -43.36 48.93 10.92
C VAL A 588 -43.53 50.44 10.99
N ASP A 589 -42.50 51.17 11.45
CA ASP A 589 -42.53 52.64 11.52
C ASP A 589 -42.75 53.26 10.13
N SER A 590 -42.00 52.78 9.13
CA SER A 590 -42.14 53.23 7.74
C SER A 590 -43.55 52.99 7.19
N GLN A 591 -44.14 51.81 7.44
CA GLN A 591 -45.50 51.49 6.99
C GLN A 591 -46.57 52.29 7.74
N MET A 592 -46.42 52.49 9.05
CA MET A 592 -47.35 53.30 9.84
C MET A 592 -47.33 54.77 9.43
N ASP A 593 -46.14 55.34 9.14
CA ASP A 593 -46.01 56.71 8.63
C ASP A 593 -46.60 56.85 7.22
N PHE A 594 -46.44 55.83 6.35
CA PHE A 594 -47.09 55.79 5.04
C PHE A 594 -48.63 55.78 5.14
N LEU A 595 -49.20 54.95 6.02
CA LEU A 595 -50.65 54.88 6.25
C LEU A 595 -51.19 56.19 6.86
N ARG A 596 -50.46 56.80 7.80
CA ARG A 596 -50.82 58.11 8.37
C ARG A 596 -50.77 59.23 7.33
N CYS A 597 -49.76 59.22 6.47
CA CYS A 597 -49.67 60.15 5.35
C CYS A 597 -50.88 60.02 4.42
N SER A 598 -51.27 58.78 4.10
CA SER A 598 -52.46 58.48 3.27
C SER A 598 -53.77 58.98 3.92
N ASN A 599 -53.82 59.05 5.25
CA ASN A 599 -54.96 59.61 6.02
C ASN A 599 -54.87 61.14 6.27
N GLY A 600 -53.92 61.84 5.64
CA GLY A 600 -53.82 63.31 5.69
C GLY A 600 -52.88 63.88 6.76
N ASP A 601 -52.05 63.05 7.42
CA ASP A 601 -51.02 63.54 8.35
C ASP A 601 -49.79 64.05 7.58
N ASN A 602 -49.76 65.35 7.31
CA ASN A 602 -48.67 66.01 6.59
C ASN A 602 -47.28 65.82 7.23
N LYS A 603 -47.19 65.61 8.56
CA LYS A 603 -45.89 65.37 9.23
C LYS A 603 -45.36 63.97 8.92
N ALA A 604 -46.25 62.99 8.85
CA ALA A 604 -45.89 61.63 8.46
C ALA A 604 -45.43 61.56 6.99
N CYS A 605 -46.07 62.33 6.11
CA CYS A 605 -45.66 62.44 4.70
C CYS A 605 -44.24 62.98 4.51
N ALA A 606 -43.79 63.90 5.37
CA ALA A 606 -42.44 64.45 5.32
C ALA A 606 -41.38 63.41 5.73
N ARG A 607 -41.64 62.61 6.78
CA ARG A 607 -40.73 61.54 7.23
C ARG A 607 -40.68 60.35 6.27
N SER A 608 -41.83 59.93 5.75
CA SER A 608 -41.91 58.82 4.79
C SER A 608 -41.10 59.05 3.52
N ARG A 609 -40.81 60.31 3.15
CA ARG A 609 -39.97 60.67 2.00
C ARG A 609 -38.47 60.63 2.29
N ASP A 610 -38.08 60.86 3.54
CA ASP A 610 -36.67 60.91 3.97
C ASP A 610 -36.16 59.49 4.31
N ASP A 611 -37.01 58.64 4.89
CA ASP A 611 -36.64 57.29 5.36
C ASP A 611 -36.48 56.24 4.24
N THR A 612 -36.94 56.53 3.01
CA THR A 612 -36.88 55.56 1.90
C THR A 612 -35.49 55.29 1.34
N ASP A 613 -34.53 56.20 1.53
CA ASP A 613 -33.20 56.12 0.91
C ASP A 613 -32.04 55.81 1.88
N ASP A 614 -32.22 55.94 3.21
CA ASP A 614 -31.13 55.77 4.19
C ASP A 614 -31.45 54.73 5.29
N LEU A 615 -31.48 53.45 4.89
CA LEU A 615 -31.59 52.30 5.79
C LEU A 615 -30.22 51.81 6.28
N SER A 616 -29.41 52.73 6.78
CA SER A 616 -28.18 52.42 7.54
C SER A 616 -28.53 52.05 8.99
N LEU A 617 -29.02 50.83 9.21
CA LEU A 617 -29.20 50.28 10.56
C LEU A 617 -27.86 49.73 11.09
N GLU A 618 -27.48 50.11 12.31
CA GLU A 618 -26.41 49.43 13.06
C GLU A 618 -26.92 48.04 13.52
N LEU A 619 -26.82 47.08 12.62
CA LEU A 619 -27.08 45.66 12.89
C LEU A 619 -25.84 45.03 13.52
N SER A 620 -26.02 44.04 14.38
CA SER A 620 -24.89 43.31 14.99
C SER A 620 -24.05 42.54 13.96
N GLY A 621 -24.61 42.32 12.77
CA GLY A 621 -23.99 41.56 11.68
C GLY A 621 -24.07 40.04 11.88
N ALA A 622 -24.68 39.55 12.97
CA ALA A 622 -24.65 38.14 13.35
C ALA A 622 -25.22 37.21 12.26
N SER A 623 -26.32 37.58 11.61
CA SER A 623 -26.93 36.78 10.53
C SER A 623 -26.10 36.77 9.24
N THR A 624 -25.53 37.92 8.86
CA THR A 624 -24.61 38.00 7.70
C THR A 624 -23.34 37.20 7.96
N PHE A 625 -22.85 37.27 9.19
CA PHE A 625 -21.67 36.57 9.63
C PHE A 625 -21.87 35.03 9.63
N LEU A 626 -22.99 34.54 10.19
CA LEU A 626 -23.32 33.11 10.15
C LEU A 626 -23.47 32.62 8.70
N THR A 627 -24.21 33.35 7.86
CA THR A 627 -24.41 32.92 6.46
C THR A 627 -23.12 32.96 5.65
N SER A 628 -22.20 33.89 5.93
CA SER A 628 -20.85 33.88 5.33
C SER A 628 -20.05 32.66 5.76
N THR A 629 -20.10 32.31 7.05
CA THR A 629 -19.37 31.15 7.59
C THR A 629 -19.92 29.83 7.05
N LEU A 630 -21.25 29.71 6.94
CA LEU A 630 -21.89 28.55 6.31
C LEU A 630 -21.54 28.45 4.82
N ALA A 631 -21.50 29.58 4.10
CA ALA A 631 -21.06 29.60 2.70
C ALA A 631 -19.59 29.17 2.55
N ASP A 632 -18.70 29.68 3.39
CA ASP A 632 -17.28 29.29 3.43
C ASP A 632 -17.14 27.78 3.70
N LEU A 633 -17.86 27.24 4.69
CA LEU A 633 -17.85 25.82 5.01
C LEU A 633 -18.42 24.98 3.86
N LYS A 634 -19.52 25.40 3.23
CA LYS A 634 -20.11 24.68 2.09
C LYS A 634 -19.22 24.66 0.86
N GLY A 635 -18.42 25.70 0.63
CA GLY A 635 -17.42 25.69 -0.44
C GLY A 635 -16.19 24.85 -0.12
N ALA A 636 -15.77 24.78 1.15
CA ALA A 636 -14.56 24.07 1.55
C ALA A 636 -14.79 22.56 1.83
N LEU A 637 -15.91 22.21 2.48
CA LEU A 637 -16.17 20.85 2.96
C LEU A 637 -16.23 19.78 1.85
N PRO A 638 -16.84 20.00 0.67
CA PRO A 638 -16.86 19.00 -0.39
C PRO A 638 -15.46 18.62 -0.84
N VAL A 639 -14.59 19.62 -1.05
CA VAL A 639 -13.18 19.43 -1.42
C VAL A 639 -12.40 18.72 -0.30
N VAL A 640 -12.69 19.03 0.97
CA VAL A 640 -12.07 18.36 2.11
C VAL A 640 -12.51 16.89 2.21
N ILE A 641 -13.80 16.62 2.04
CA ILE A 641 -14.36 15.25 2.05
C ILE A 641 -13.73 14.43 0.93
N ASP A 642 -13.63 14.98 -0.28
CA ASP A 642 -13.01 14.29 -1.41
C ASP A 642 -11.51 14.02 -1.20
N ASN A 643 -10.77 15.01 -0.70
CA ASN A 643 -9.36 14.84 -0.34
C ASN A 643 -9.17 13.82 0.79
N LEU A 644 -10.07 13.80 1.77
CA LEU A 644 -10.04 12.85 2.89
C LEU A 644 -10.33 11.42 2.40
N LYS A 645 -11.33 11.23 1.51
CA LYS A 645 -11.58 9.97 0.83
C LYS A 645 -10.37 9.52 0.02
N THR A 646 -9.73 10.43 -0.70
CA THR A 646 -8.51 10.14 -1.46
C THR A 646 -7.34 9.74 -0.54
N ALA A 647 -7.14 10.46 0.57
CA ALA A 647 -6.13 10.13 1.56
C ALA A 647 -6.41 8.76 2.20
N HIS A 648 -7.66 8.47 2.54
CA HIS A 648 -8.11 7.18 3.04
C HIS A 648 -7.83 6.04 2.05
N LYS A 649 -8.10 6.23 0.75
CA LYS A 649 -7.74 5.28 -0.31
C LYS A 649 -6.22 5.00 -0.34
N GLU A 650 -5.38 6.03 -0.23
CA GLU A 650 -3.92 5.86 -0.21
C GLU A 650 -3.41 5.19 1.08
N VAL A 651 -4.01 5.48 2.25
CA VAL A 651 -3.71 4.77 3.51
C VAL A 651 -4.00 3.27 3.34
N ASN A 652 -5.18 2.92 2.82
CA ASN A 652 -5.58 1.52 2.64
C ASN A 652 -4.67 0.79 1.64
N LYS A 653 -4.29 1.46 0.55
CA LYS A 653 -3.33 0.96 -0.45
C LYS A 653 -1.95 0.70 0.15
N PHE A 654 -1.44 1.65 0.93
CA PHE A 654 -0.17 1.52 1.63
C PHE A 654 -0.22 0.35 2.62
N SER A 655 -1.27 0.27 3.44
CA SER A 655 -1.47 -0.78 4.44
C SER A 655 -1.47 -2.18 3.81
N GLY A 656 -2.28 -2.41 2.77
CA GLY A 656 -2.35 -3.71 2.09
C GLY A 656 -1.04 -4.12 1.42
N THR A 657 -0.32 -3.16 0.82
CA THR A 657 1.01 -3.38 0.25
C THR A 657 2.02 -3.75 1.33
N LEU A 658 2.08 -2.97 2.41
CA LEU A 658 3.02 -3.17 3.51
C LEU A 658 2.80 -4.55 4.15
N ASP A 659 1.55 -4.92 4.43
CA ASP A 659 1.21 -6.22 5.01
C ASP A 659 1.66 -7.39 4.14
N THR A 660 1.37 -7.34 2.83
CA THR A 660 1.76 -8.40 1.90
C THR A 660 3.27 -8.58 1.83
N VAL A 661 4.02 -7.47 1.69
CA VAL A 661 5.49 -7.55 1.60
C VAL A 661 6.09 -8.05 2.90
N MET A 662 5.56 -7.60 4.03
CA MET A 662 6.06 -7.96 5.35
C MET A 662 5.75 -9.41 5.70
N GLN A 663 4.55 -9.89 5.40
CA GLN A 663 4.22 -11.31 5.57
C GLN A 663 5.13 -12.22 4.72
N VAL A 664 5.43 -11.84 3.47
CA VAL A 664 6.39 -12.61 2.65
C VAL A 664 7.77 -12.64 3.31
N LEU A 665 8.25 -11.49 3.79
CA LEU A 665 9.54 -11.39 4.47
C LEU A 665 9.56 -12.26 5.74
N GLY A 666 8.54 -12.15 6.60
CA GLY A 666 8.47 -12.89 7.88
C GLY A 666 8.26 -14.39 7.72
N VAL A 667 7.56 -14.83 6.68
CA VAL A 667 7.33 -16.27 6.45
C VAL A 667 8.49 -16.93 5.70
N GLN A 668 9.07 -16.25 4.70
CA GLN A 668 10.03 -16.90 3.79
C GLN A 668 11.50 -16.68 4.20
N ALA A 669 11.85 -15.52 4.77
CA ALA A 669 13.25 -15.22 5.06
C ALA A 669 13.81 -16.02 6.26
N PRO A 670 13.14 -16.12 7.42
CA PRO A 670 13.68 -16.85 8.58
C PRO A 670 14.04 -18.31 8.30
N PRO A 671 13.20 -19.14 7.65
CA PRO A 671 13.56 -20.53 7.36
C PRO A 671 14.70 -20.63 6.36
N LEU A 672 14.76 -19.73 5.36
CA LEU A 672 15.86 -19.66 4.40
C LEU A 672 17.19 -19.38 5.12
N PHE A 673 17.23 -18.36 5.96
CA PHE A 673 18.42 -18.01 6.74
C PHE A 673 18.87 -19.13 7.68
N THR A 674 17.91 -19.78 8.37
CA THR A 674 18.21 -20.88 9.29
C THR A 674 18.71 -22.12 8.56
N GLN A 675 18.13 -22.46 7.40
CA GLN A 675 18.57 -23.59 6.58
C GLN A 675 19.98 -23.37 6.03
N VAL A 676 20.26 -22.16 5.53
CA VAL A 676 21.58 -21.80 5.00
C VAL A 676 22.61 -21.77 6.12
N ALA A 677 22.28 -21.18 7.28
CA ALA A 677 23.14 -21.20 8.47
C ALA A 677 23.49 -22.64 8.90
N GLY A 678 22.50 -23.54 8.97
CA GLY A 678 22.72 -24.94 9.34
C GLY A 678 23.58 -25.71 8.33
N SER A 679 23.36 -25.48 7.03
CA SER A 679 24.17 -26.07 5.96
C SER A 679 25.61 -25.56 6.01
N TYR A 680 25.78 -24.25 6.23
CA TYR A 680 27.08 -23.59 6.36
C TYR A 680 27.85 -24.12 7.57
N GLN A 681 27.20 -24.20 8.74
CA GLN A 681 27.76 -24.80 9.94
C GLN A 681 28.21 -26.24 9.69
N THR A 682 27.39 -27.06 9.04
CA THR A 682 27.70 -28.46 8.74
C THR A 682 28.93 -28.59 7.85
N ILE A 683 29.05 -27.77 6.80
CA ILE A 683 30.19 -27.77 5.89
C ILE A 683 31.49 -27.47 6.65
N TRP A 684 31.49 -26.45 7.51
CA TRP A 684 32.70 -26.05 8.23
C TRP A 684 33.07 -27.00 9.37
N VAL A 685 32.09 -27.65 10.01
CA VAL A 685 32.36 -28.74 10.95
C VAL A 685 33.00 -29.94 10.23
N LEU A 686 32.51 -30.31 9.05
CA LEU A 686 33.11 -31.37 8.24
C LEU A 686 34.52 -30.99 7.77
N TYR A 687 34.73 -29.74 7.35
CA TYR A 687 36.06 -29.20 7.04
C TYR A 687 37.01 -29.38 8.22
N PHE A 688 36.61 -28.95 9.41
CA PHE A 688 37.45 -29.05 10.59
C PHE A 688 37.74 -30.51 10.96
N ALA A 689 36.73 -31.39 10.92
CA ALA A 689 36.90 -32.81 11.21
C ALA A 689 37.89 -33.46 10.23
N PHE A 690 37.80 -33.13 8.94
CA PHE A 690 38.73 -33.58 7.92
C PHE A 690 40.16 -33.11 8.23
N PHE A 691 40.37 -31.82 8.50
CA PHE A 691 41.70 -31.29 8.80
C PHE A 691 42.27 -31.75 10.13
N PHE A 692 41.44 -31.96 11.13
CA PHE A 692 41.84 -32.56 12.39
C PHE A 692 42.39 -33.98 12.18
N LEU A 693 41.65 -34.84 11.48
CA LEU A 693 42.10 -36.20 11.18
C LEU A 693 43.35 -36.21 10.30
N PHE A 694 43.38 -35.33 9.30
CA PHE A 694 44.50 -35.20 8.37
C PHE A 694 45.79 -34.75 9.09
N THR A 695 45.73 -33.66 9.87
CA THR A 695 46.90 -33.16 10.62
C THR A 695 47.34 -34.12 11.72
N SER A 696 46.40 -34.81 12.38
CA SER A 696 46.70 -35.85 13.35
C SER A 696 47.43 -37.04 12.71
N SER A 697 47.03 -37.43 11.49
CA SER A 697 47.68 -38.50 10.72
C SER A 697 49.10 -38.13 10.32
N MET A 698 49.35 -36.89 9.89
CA MET A 698 50.69 -36.38 9.58
C MET A 698 51.57 -36.27 10.82
N CYS A 699 51.00 -35.82 11.95
CA CYS A 699 51.70 -35.79 13.23
C CYS A 699 52.11 -37.22 13.65
N PHE A 700 51.17 -38.16 13.63
CA PHE A 700 51.44 -39.58 13.89
C PHE A 700 52.54 -40.13 12.99
N TYR A 701 52.48 -39.81 11.69
CA TYR A 701 53.53 -40.18 10.74
C TYR A 701 54.89 -39.58 11.11
N GLY A 702 54.95 -38.31 11.49
CA GLY A 702 56.17 -37.67 11.95
C GLY A 702 56.79 -38.35 13.17
N PHE A 703 55.97 -38.79 14.13
CA PHE A 703 56.42 -39.61 15.27
C PHE A 703 56.91 -40.99 14.84
N TRP A 704 56.23 -41.64 13.88
CA TRP A 704 56.68 -42.90 13.34
C TRP A 704 58.02 -42.76 12.59
N ALA A 705 58.15 -41.80 11.68
CA ALA A 705 59.37 -41.54 10.91
C ALA A 705 60.57 -41.15 11.79
N ALA A 706 60.33 -40.50 12.93
CA ALA A 706 61.35 -40.19 13.94
C ALA A 706 61.79 -41.41 14.78
N GLY A 707 61.21 -42.59 14.57
CA GLY A 707 61.53 -43.83 15.31
C GLY A 707 60.87 -43.94 16.68
N TYR A 708 59.96 -43.03 17.03
CA TYR A 708 59.26 -43.05 18.31
C TYR A 708 58.28 -44.23 18.40
N PHE A 709 57.56 -44.52 17.31
CA PHE A 709 56.63 -45.65 17.16
C PHE A 709 57.24 -46.85 16.44
N GLY A 710 58.52 -47.15 16.70
CA GLY A 710 59.23 -48.29 16.13
C GLY A 710 59.92 -48.00 14.79
N GLY A 711 59.46 -46.98 14.05
CA GLY A 711 60.08 -46.51 12.81
C GLY A 711 60.05 -47.51 11.67
N PRO A 712 60.61 -47.14 10.51
CA PRO A 712 60.74 -48.05 9.38
C PRO A 712 61.80 -49.12 9.71
N GLN A 713 61.39 -50.39 9.74
CA GLN A 713 62.33 -51.50 9.87
C GLN A 713 63.03 -51.78 8.52
N PRO A 714 64.30 -52.21 8.53
CA PRO A 714 64.98 -52.64 7.30
C PRO A 714 64.27 -53.89 6.76
N GLY A 715 63.53 -53.73 5.66
CA GLY A 715 62.84 -54.84 5.00
C GLY A 715 63.84 -55.74 4.27
N SER A 716 63.59 -57.05 4.30
CA SER A 716 64.47 -58.10 3.77
C SER A 716 64.35 -58.35 2.25
N SER A 717 63.86 -57.39 1.47
CA SER A 717 63.59 -57.60 0.04
C SER A 717 63.67 -56.31 -0.79
N GLU A 718 64.84 -55.68 -0.85
CA GLU A 718 65.19 -54.80 -1.98
C GLU A 718 65.77 -55.66 -3.12
N ASP A 719 64.95 -56.55 -3.69
CA ASP A 719 65.29 -57.22 -4.95
C ASP A 719 65.03 -56.24 -6.11
N GLY A 720 66.12 -55.78 -6.73
CA GLY A 720 66.22 -55.24 -8.09
C GLY A 720 65.07 -54.38 -8.63
N PHE A 721 65.10 -53.08 -8.38
CA PHE A 721 64.30 -52.13 -9.18
C PHE A 721 64.87 -52.05 -10.61
N GLU A 722 64.21 -52.68 -11.59
CA GLU A 722 64.49 -52.46 -13.02
C GLU A 722 63.74 -51.22 -13.54
N PRO A 723 64.44 -50.22 -14.12
CA PRO A 723 63.81 -49.00 -14.61
C PRO A 723 62.98 -49.22 -15.88
N PRO A 724 61.78 -48.64 -16.01
CA PRO A 724 60.93 -48.81 -17.20
C PRO A 724 61.54 -48.13 -18.44
N HIS A 725 61.69 -48.91 -19.52
CA HIS A 725 62.38 -48.47 -20.74
C HIS A 725 61.46 -47.77 -21.74
N THR A 726 60.17 -48.10 -21.76
CA THR A 726 59.22 -47.53 -22.73
C THR A 726 58.30 -46.47 -22.11
N PHE A 727 57.77 -45.57 -22.94
CA PHE A 727 56.81 -44.54 -22.50
C PHE A 727 55.52 -45.16 -21.94
N VAL A 728 55.05 -46.27 -22.51
CA VAL A 728 53.87 -47.01 -22.04
C VAL A 728 54.16 -47.68 -20.69
N GLU A 729 55.35 -48.24 -20.48
CA GLU A 729 55.76 -48.75 -19.17
C GLU A 729 55.90 -47.63 -18.14
N ARG A 730 56.39 -46.45 -18.52
CA ARG A 730 56.44 -45.29 -17.60
C ARG A 730 55.05 -44.83 -17.16
N LEU A 731 54.08 -44.77 -18.08
CA LEU A 731 52.68 -44.46 -17.76
C LEU A 731 52.02 -45.58 -16.93
N ARG A 732 52.29 -46.84 -17.25
CA ARG A 732 51.76 -48.01 -16.52
C ARG A 732 52.36 -48.13 -15.13
N THR A 733 53.65 -47.85 -14.97
CA THR A 733 54.35 -47.78 -13.68
C THR A 733 53.88 -46.58 -12.87
N CYS A 734 53.59 -45.43 -13.50
CA CYS A 734 52.95 -44.29 -12.82
C CYS A 734 51.54 -44.65 -12.32
N GLY A 735 50.71 -45.24 -13.18
CA GLY A 735 49.35 -45.68 -12.83
C GLY A 735 49.32 -46.81 -11.78
N SER A 736 50.23 -47.79 -11.88
CA SER A 736 50.33 -48.88 -10.91
C SER A 736 50.94 -48.43 -9.59
N SER A 737 51.93 -47.52 -9.59
CA SER A 737 52.53 -47.00 -8.36
C SER A 737 51.57 -46.12 -7.57
N CYS A 738 50.74 -45.31 -8.25
CA CYS A 738 49.69 -44.53 -7.61
C CYS A 738 48.59 -45.40 -6.96
N LEU A 739 48.34 -46.61 -7.49
CA LEU A 739 47.32 -47.55 -6.99
C LEU A 739 47.90 -48.67 -6.10
N SER A 740 49.22 -48.89 -6.10
CA SER A 740 49.90 -49.89 -5.27
C SER A 740 49.74 -49.65 -3.78
N CYS A 741 49.57 -48.39 -3.36
CA CYS A 741 49.19 -48.03 -1.98
C CYS A 741 47.96 -48.79 -1.45
N LEU A 742 47.01 -49.12 -2.31
CA LEU A 742 45.73 -49.74 -1.92
C LEU A 742 45.76 -51.27 -1.96
N ARG A 743 46.79 -51.89 -2.56
CA ARG A 743 46.87 -53.35 -2.79
C ARG A 743 47.91 -54.08 -1.92
N GLY A 744 48.81 -53.36 -1.27
CA GLY A 744 49.76 -53.92 -0.31
C GLY A 744 50.89 -52.93 0.00
N CYS A 745 51.00 -52.53 1.26
CA CYS A 745 52.00 -51.57 1.76
C CYS A 745 53.44 -52.11 1.79
N SER A 746 53.88 -52.92 0.82
CA SER A 746 55.20 -53.56 0.87
C SER A 746 56.34 -52.70 0.31
N SER A 747 56.07 -51.60 -0.40
CA SER A 747 57.10 -50.63 -0.81
C SER A 747 56.74 -49.20 -0.36
N GLY A 748 56.93 -48.92 0.93
CA GLY A 748 56.53 -47.69 1.61
C GLY A 748 57.12 -46.35 1.10
N HIS A 749 57.95 -46.37 0.05
CA HIS A 749 58.57 -45.16 -0.52
C HIS A 749 57.66 -44.42 -1.50
N PHE A 750 57.25 -45.09 -2.58
CA PHE A 750 56.40 -44.44 -3.58
C PHE A 750 55.05 -44.05 -2.98
N CYS A 751 54.52 -44.87 -2.08
CA CYS A 751 53.24 -44.59 -1.45
C CYS A 751 53.26 -43.31 -0.61
N MET A 752 54.32 -43.09 0.17
CA MET A 752 54.43 -41.87 0.99
C MET A 752 54.57 -40.63 0.11
N TRP A 753 55.43 -40.65 -0.91
CA TRP A 753 55.60 -39.51 -1.82
C TRP A 753 54.31 -39.22 -2.59
N SER A 754 53.54 -40.23 -3.00
CA SER A 754 52.21 -40.04 -3.58
C SER A 754 51.24 -39.37 -2.60
N VAL A 755 51.23 -39.77 -1.32
CA VAL A 755 50.40 -39.15 -0.27
C VAL A 755 50.85 -37.71 0.01
N LEU A 756 52.16 -37.43 0.06
CA LEU A 756 52.69 -36.07 0.24
C LEU A 756 52.34 -35.17 -0.94
N LEU A 757 52.49 -35.63 -2.18
CA LEU A 757 52.12 -34.86 -3.36
C LEU A 757 50.60 -34.59 -3.42
N LEU A 758 49.77 -35.60 -3.13
CA LEU A 758 48.33 -35.42 -3.04
C LEU A 758 47.97 -34.40 -1.95
N THR A 759 48.63 -34.50 -0.80
CA THR A 759 48.45 -33.55 0.30
C THR A 759 48.86 -32.14 -0.09
N GLN A 760 49.96 -31.98 -0.80
CA GLN A 760 50.42 -30.68 -1.28
C GLN A 760 49.36 -30.03 -2.18
N VAL A 761 48.71 -30.81 -3.05
CA VAL A 761 47.57 -30.33 -3.85
C VAL A 761 46.41 -29.90 -2.95
N ILE A 762 46.07 -30.67 -1.91
CA ILE A 762 45.02 -30.29 -0.95
C ILE A 762 45.37 -28.97 -0.23
N VAL A 763 46.60 -28.82 0.27
CA VAL A 763 47.05 -27.59 0.95
C VAL A 763 47.07 -26.39 0.00
N LEU A 764 47.44 -26.60 -1.27
CA LEU A 764 47.36 -25.55 -2.30
C LEU A 764 45.90 -25.15 -2.58
N LEU A 765 44.97 -26.11 -2.69
CA LEU A 765 43.55 -25.82 -2.83
C LEU A 765 43.01 -25.05 -1.63
N LEU A 766 43.44 -25.39 -0.41
CA LEU A 766 43.09 -24.61 0.78
C LEU A 766 43.61 -23.20 0.74
N PHE A 767 44.83 -22.99 0.25
CA PHE A 767 45.38 -21.66 0.09
C PHE A 767 44.53 -20.84 -0.88
N LEU A 768 44.12 -21.43 -2.01
CA LEU A 768 43.23 -20.78 -2.98
C LEU A 768 41.86 -20.47 -2.37
N ILE A 769 41.26 -21.41 -1.64
CA ILE A 769 40.00 -21.18 -0.92
C ILE A 769 40.17 -20.06 0.11
N SER A 770 41.30 -20.01 0.83
CA SER A 770 41.60 -18.97 1.82
C SER A 770 41.71 -17.59 1.16
N LEU A 771 42.32 -17.52 -0.04
CA LEU A 771 42.34 -16.28 -0.84
C LEU A 771 40.93 -15.87 -1.27
N THR A 772 40.10 -16.80 -1.75
CA THR A 772 38.71 -16.51 -2.11
C THR A 772 37.91 -16.03 -0.90
N VAL A 773 38.04 -16.70 0.24
CA VAL A 773 37.39 -16.30 1.49
C VAL A 773 37.86 -14.92 1.93
N CYS A 774 39.16 -14.63 1.85
CA CYS A 774 39.71 -13.30 2.12
C CYS A 774 39.08 -12.21 1.23
N LEU A 775 38.94 -12.48 -0.07
CA LEU A 775 38.28 -11.55 -1.00
C LEU A 775 36.80 -11.34 -0.66
N VAL A 776 36.06 -12.43 -0.40
CA VAL A 776 34.65 -12.37 -0.01
C VAL A 776 34.48 -11.60 1.29
N THR A 777 35.34 -11.84 2.28
CA THR A 777 35.36 -11.13 3.55
C THR A 777 35.71 -9.65 3.38
N GLY A 778 36.57 -9.30 2.43
CA GLY A 778 36.82 -7.91 2.04
C GLY A 778 35.56 -7.21 1.52
N VAL A 779 34.77 -7.88 0.68
CA VAL A 779 33.47 -7.37 0.20
C VAL A 779 32.47 -7.24 1.36
N GLN A 780 32.45 -8.19 2.28
CA GLN A 780 31.60 -8.13 3.47
C GLN A 780 31.96 -6.95 4.39
N ALA A 781 33.24 -6.66 4.60
CA ALA A 781 33.69 -5.50 5.36
C ALA A 781 33.22 -4.19 4.70
N PHE A 782 33.19 -4.14 3.36
CA PHE A 782 32.64 -3.00 2.63
C PHE A 782 31.13 -2.85 2.84
N VAL A 783 30.36 -3.95 2.83
CA VAL A 783 28.91 -3.93 3.15
C VAL A 783 28.68 -3.46 4.59
N SER A 784 29.49 -3.94 5.55
CA SER A 784 29.43 -3.49 6.93
C SER A 784 29.77 -2.01 7.09
N ALA A 785 30.65 -1.45 6.24
CA ALA A 785 30.92 -0.02 6.22
C ALA A 785 29.73 0.77 5.64
N GLY A 786 29.03 0.26 4.64
CA GLY A 786 27.79 0.86 4.11
C GLY A 786 26.68 0.98 5.16
N CYS A 787 26.66 0.04 6.12
CA CYS A 787 25.72 0.03 7.24
C CYS A 787 25.85 1.24 8.19
N SER A 788 26.99 1.95 8.21
CA SER A 788 27.16 3.11 9.10
C SER A 788 26.35 4.34 8.67
N GLN A 789 25.80 4.34 7.45
CA GLN A 789 24.98 5.44 6.92
C GLN A 789 23.49 5.32 7.28
N ILE A 790 23.06 4.20 7.88
CA ILE A 790 21.67 3.94 8.23
C ILE A 790 21.55 3.85 9.76
N PHE A 791 21.39 5.01 10.40
CA PHE A 791 21.42 5.14 11.86
C PHE A 791 20.39 4.26 12.57
N ILE A 792 19.15 4.16 12.05
CA ILE A 792 18.08 3.31 12.63
C ILE A 792 18.50 1.83 12.72
N LEU A 793 19.38 1.33 11.83
CA LEU A 793 19.80 -0.07 11.83
C LEU A 793 21.01 -0.36 12.71
N GLY A 794 21.69 0.68 13.21
CA GLY A 794 22.93 0.56 13.97
C GLY A 794 22.91 1.17 15.37
N ASP A 795 21.89 1.98 15.68
CA ASP A 795 21.72 2.70 16.95
C ASP A 795 20.34 2.44 17.56
N GLU A 796 20.35 1.88 18.78
CA GLU A 796 19.14 1.55 19.54
C GLU A 796 18.32 2.79 19.89
N THR A 797 18.96 3.92 20.20
CA THR A 797 18.26 5.15 20.58
C THR A 797 17.50 5.75 19.40
N VAL A 798 18.10 5.71 18.21
CA VAL A 798 17.47 6.19 16.97
C VAL A 798 16.32 5.27 16.58
N CYS A 799 16.52 3.94 16.65
CA CYS A 799 15.46 2.95 16.40
C CYS A 799 14.27 3.15 17.35
N THR A 800 14.52 3.25 18.66
CA THR A 800 13.49 3.45 19.68
C THR A 800 12.76 4.78 19.48
N THR A 801 13.48 5.85 19.13
CA THR A 801 12.87 7.15 18.85
C THR A 801 11.95 7.07 17.63
N ALA A 802 12.40 6.46 16.52
CA ALA A 802 11.58 6.28 15.33
C ALA A 802 10.31 5.46 15.61
N LEU A 803 10.42 4.33 16.32
CA LEU A 803 9.25 3.52 16.70
C LEU A 803 8.31 4.24 17.67
N THR A 804 8.86 5.05 18.57
CA THR A 804 8.05 5.88 19.49
C THR A 804 7.28 6.94 18.72
N THR A 805 7.88 7.56 17.71
CA THR A 805 7.19 8.51 16.82
C THR A 805 6.07 7.82 16.04
N VAL A 806 6.31 6.61 15.51
CA VAL A 806 5.27 5.82 14.84
C VAL A 806 4.14 5.43 15.80
N LYS A 807 4.44 5.01 17.04
CA LYS A 807 3.43 4.69 18.07
C LYS A 807 2.66 5.93 18.54
N PHE A 808 3.30 7.10 18.57
CA PHE A 808 2.59 8.35 18.88
C PHE A 808 1.55 8.68 17.81
N PHE A 809 1.85 8.39 16.55
CA PHE A 809 0.92 8.55 15.44
C PHE A 809 -0.17 7.45 15.40
N LEU A 810 0.22 6.18 15.59
CA LEU A 810 -0.64 5.00 15.54
C LEU A 810 -0.79 4.40 16.95
N LYS A 811 -1.84 4.78 17.69
CA LYS A 811 -1.98 4.48 19.13
C LYS A 811 -2.08 2.97 19.42
N THR A 812 -2.74 2.18 18.58
CA THR A 812 -2.82 0.70 18.69
C THR A 812 -1.66 0.00 18.00
N PHE A 813 -0.61 0.72 17.60
CA PHE A 813 0.63 0.07 17.18
C PHE A 813 1.25 -0.66 18.39
N GLY A 814 0.80 -1.90 18.58
CA GLY A 814 1.02 -2.70 19.78
C GLY A 814 2.28 -3.54 19.66
N LEU A 815 3.41 -2.99 20.11
CA LEU A 815 4.66 -3.73 20.29
C LEU A 815 4.85 -4.22 21.74
N GLY A 816 3.79 -4.15 22.55
CA GLY A 816 3.85 -4.27 24.01
C GLY A 816 4.06 -2.91 24.71
N ASP A 817 4.08 -2.95 26.03
CA ASP A 817 4.21 -1.74 26.86
C ASP A 817 5.61 -1.11 26.78
N ASP A 818 6.64 -1.87 26.37
CA ASP A 818 8.03 -1.44 26.35
C ASP A 818 8.61 -1.36 24.91
N ILE A 819 8.35 -0.22 24.24
CA ILE A 819 8.97 0.09 22.94
C ILE A 819 10.51 0.15 23.07
N GLY A 820 11.01 0.59 24.23
CA GLY A 820 12.44 0.78 24.49
C GLY A 820 13.23 -0.50 24.29
N MET A 821 12.65 -1.64 24.66
CA MET A 821 13.28 -2.95 24.49
C MET A 821 12.95 -3.62 23.16
N THR A 822 12.03 -3.06 22.35
CA THR A 822 11.56 -3.74 21.12
C THR A 822 12.66 -3.83 20.06
N CYS A 823 13.45 -2.78 19.87
CA CYS A 823 14.57 -2.76 18.90
C CYS A 823 15.58 -3.88 19.18
N HIS A 824 15.88 -4.13 20.45
CA HIS A 824 16.76 -5.21 20.89
C HIS A 824 16.07 -6.58 20.81
N THR A 825 14.87 -6.72 21.41
CA THR A 825 14.16 -8.00 21.53
C THR A 825 13.78 -8.59 20.17
N LYS A 826 13.35 -7.74 19.23
CA LYS A 826 13.02 -8.11 17.85
C LYS A 826 14.21 -8.05 16.90
N ARG A 827 15.42 -7.76 17.41
CA ARG A 827 16.67 -7.68 16.63
C ARG A 827 16.53 -6.79 15.38
N LEU A 828 15.91 -5.61 15.51
CA LEU A 828 15.66 -4.69 14.39
C LEU A 828 16.94 -4.01 13.89
N MET A 829 17.99 -3.98 14.71
CA MET A 829 19.31 -3.45 14.37
C MET A 829 20.08 -4.41 13.45
N THR A 830 19.59 -4.61 12.23
CA THR A 830 20.17 -5.55 11.24
C THR A 830 21.65 -5.24 11.00
N CYS A 831 22.03 -3.96 10.93
CA CYS A 831 23.42 -3.55 10.80
C CYS A 831 24.25 -3.79 12.07
N GLY A 832 23.63 -3.69 13.26
CA GLY A 832 24.24 -4.10 14.52
C GLY A 832 24.59 -5.59 14.53
N ILE A 833 23.67 -6.46 14.12
CA ILE A 833 23.92 -7.92 14.01
C ILE A 833 25.07 -8.22 13.06
N ILE A 834 25.07 -7.60 11.87
CA ILE A 834 26.14 -7.78 10.89
C ILE A 834 27.46 -7.29 11.48
N ARG A 835 27.50 -6.07 12.03
CA ARG A 835 28.73 -5.46 12.56
C ARG A 835 29.32 -6.26 13.71
N ASP A 836 28.51 -6.61 14.71
CA ASP A 836 29.00 -7.16 15.96
C ASP A 836 29.50 -8.60 15.77
N GLU A 837 28.78 -9.42 14.98
CA GLU A 837 29.21 -10.78 14.65
C GLU A 837 30.37 -10.82 13.65
N MET A 838 30.36 -9.94 12.63
CA MET A 838 31.45 -9.90 11.65
C MET A 838 32.76 -9.40 12.25
N LYS A 839 32.71 -8.45 13.19
CA LYS A 839 33.92 -7.91 13.83
C LYS A 839 34.75 -9.01 14.49
N HIS A 840 34.10 -10.03 15.04
CA HIS A 840 34.78 -11.18 15.64
C HIS A 840 35.08 -12.28 14.61
N SER A 841 34.17 -12.55 13.67
CA SER A 841 34.35 -13.60 12.66
C SER A 841 35.50 -13.34 11.68
N ILE A 842 35.54 -12.14 11.10
CA ILE A 842 36.46 -11.76 10.01
C ILE A 842 37.95 -12.05 10.34
N PRO A 843 38.51 -11.57 11.46
CA PRO A 843 39.94 -11.81 11.74
C PRO A 843 40.23 -13.30 11.94
N PHE A 844 39.33 -14.05 12.57
CA PHE A 844 39.52 -15.49 12.78
C PHE A 844 39.50 -16.28 11.48
N VAL A 845 38.59 -15.94 10.56
CA VAL A 845 38.52 -16.59 9.25
C VAL A 845 39.72 -16.20 8.38
N VAL A 846 40.05 -14.91 8.25
CA VAL A 846 41.10 -14.44 7.34
C VAL A 846 42.49 -14.83 7.85
N VAL A 847 42.82 -14.47 9.09
CA VAL A 847 44.14 -14.76 9.66
C VAL A 847 44.28 -16.27 9.92
N GLY A 848 43.24 -16.89 10.46
CA GLY A 848 43.24 -18.32 10.73
C GLY A 848 43.43 -19.15 9.47
N SER A 849 42.76 -18.83 8.35
CA SER A 849 42.86 -19.61 7.12
C SER A 849 44.24 -19.48 6.45
N MET A 850 44.80 -18.27 6.41
CA MET A 850 46.15 -18.03 5.90
C MET A 850 47.21 -18.77 6.72
N LEU A 851 47.19 -18.61 8.05
CA LEU A 851 48.13 -19.30 8.94
C LEU A 851 47.93 -20.82 8.93
N ALA A 852 46.69 -21.30 8.87
CA ALA A 852 46.40 -22.73 8.77
C ALA A 852 47.00 -23.32 7.50
N SER A 853 46.88 -22.64 6.36
CA SER A 853 47.50 -23.06 5.11
C SER A 853 49.03 -23.07 5.20
N THR A 854 49.64 -22.00 5.73
CA THR A 854 51.10 -21.90 5.91
C THR A 854 51.64 -23.00 6.82
N PHE A 855 51.07 -23.19 8.03
CA PHE A 855 51.54 -24.23 8.95
C PHE A 855 51.27 -25.65 8.43
N SER A 856 50.18 -25.85 7.68
CA SER A 856 49.91 -27.15 7.05
C SER A 856 50.94 -27.47 5.95
N PHE A 857 51.42 -26.45 5.22
CA PHE A 857 52.49 -26.59 4.24
C PHE A 857 53.84 -26.88 4.91
N GLU A 858 54.20 -26.13 5.96
CA GLU A 858 55.43 -26.37 6.74
C GLU A 858 55.44 -27.77 7.36
N MET A 859 54.30 -28.24 7.86
CA MET A 859 54.17 -29.60 8.40
C MET A 859 54.39 -30.67 7.32
N LEU A 860 53.96 -30.41 6.08
CA LEU A 860 54.23 -31.29 4.94
C LEU A 860 55.72 -31.31 4.59
N LEU A 861 56.39 -30.16 4.58
CA LEU A 861 57.84 -30.08 4.35
C LEU A 861 58.62 -30.82 5.45
N ASP A 862 58.28 -30.61 6.72
CA ASP A 862 58.88 -31.33 7.86
C ASP A 862 58.68 -32.85 7.75
N SER A 863 57.49 -33.29 7.32
CA SER A 863 57.18 -34.71 7.10
C SER A 863 58.01 -35.31 5.95
N ALA A 864 58.19 -34.57 4.85
CA ALA A 864 59.01 -34.99 3.71
C ALA A 864 60.50 -35.09 4.09
N VAL A 865 61.03 -34.09 4.80
CA VAL A 865 62.42 -34.09 5.29
C VAL A 865 62.65 -35.27 6.25
N LYS A 866 61.71 -35.56 7.13
CA LYS A 866 61.79 -36.71 8.05
C LYS A 866 61.72 -38.04 7.32
N HIS A 867 60.87 -38.15 6.30
CA HIS A 867 60.82 -39.35 5.46
C HIS A 867 62.17 -39.61 4.78
N GLU A 868 62.77 -38.58 4.19
CA GLU A 868 64.06 -38.72 3.50
C GLU A 868 65.20 -39.00 4.48
N ARG A 869 65.22 -38.35 5.66
CA ARG A 869 66.18 -38.67 6.72
C ARG A 869 66.05 -40.13 7.15
N ALA A 870 64.84 -40.62 7.36
CA ALA A 870 64.59 -42.02 7.72
C ALA A 870 64.98 -43.00 6.60
N ARG A 871 64.90 -42.59 5.34
CA ARG A 871 65.42 -43.35 4.19
C ARG A 871 66.95 -43.40 4.19
N CYS A 872 67.63 -42.26 4.30
CA CYS A 872 69.09 -42.20 4.33
C CYS A 872 69.66 -43.04 5.47
N MET A 873 69.03 -42.99 6.66
CA MET A 873 69.44 -43.84 7.79
C MET A 873 69.31 -45.33 7.48
N ARG A 874 68.25 -45.76 6.76
CA ARG A 874 68.10 -47.15 6.34
C ARG A 874 69.18 -47.58 5.35
N LEU A 875 69.53 -46.73 4.38
CA LEU A 875 70.60 -47.02 3.43
C LEU A 875 71.95 -47.17 4.14
N LEU A 876 72.25 -46.26 5.07
CA LEU A 876 73.47 -46.34 5.90
C LEU A 876 73.49 -47.58 6.79
N GLU A 877 72.36 -47.96 7.40
CA GLU A 877 72.25 -49.19 8.20
C GLU A 877 72.36 -50.46 7.34
N ALA A 878 71.89 -50.44 6.10
CA ALA A 878 72.04 -51.53 5.16
C ALA A 878 73.50 -51.67 4.72
N GLU A 879 74.14 -50.57 4.33
CA GLU A 879 75.58 -50.53 4.00
C GLU A 879 76.43 -51.03 5.17
N ALA A 880 76.17 -50.54 6.38
CA ALA A 880 76.87 -50.96 7.60
C ALA A 880 76.65 -52.43 7.99
N LYS A 881 75.58 -53.08 7.51
CA LYS A 881 75.36 -54.52 7.68
C LYS A 881 76.02 -55.35 6.59
N THR A 882 76.27 -54.77 5.42
CA THR A 882 76.95 -55.42 4.29
C THR A 882 78.47 -55.30 4.36
N SER A 883 78.99 -54.28 5.03
CA SER A 883 80.41 -54.11 5.40
C SER A 883 80.76 -54.90 6.65
#